data_AF-A0A2V1A503-F1
#
_entry.id   AF-A0A2V1A503-F1
#
_cell.length_a   1.000
_cell.length_b   1.000
_cell.length_c   1.000
_cell.angle_alpha   90.00
_cell.angle_beta   90.00
_cell.angle_gamma   90.00
#
_symmetry.space_group_name_H-M   'P 1'
#
loop_
_entity.id
_entity.type
_entity.pdbx_description
1 polymer ?
#
loop_
_entity_poly.entity_id
_entity_poly.type
_entity_poly.pdbx_seq_one_letter_code
_entity_poly.pdbx_strand_id
1 'polypeptide(L)'
;MSTWQEAQDDQGRTYYYNVTTHETSWEKPAEPSSSGSWKAYKTEDGRDYYHNEETGETTWERPSGFGEQGDVNMEEEEEKPPQEEELSELDKELQTQKVDSGDLEKYKDVSEEEAQELYFGMLKENNVDSTWSFEKVISTFVKNPAYWAVRDPSKRKQLYDEFLVNKLQLEAQNKTQAIENAKSNFTSVLVEYRDQGKLHKHSRWVTLKDTLIKEENPIFKHSVLGDGQLRSIFNDFVKELAEEEESKLEKRKSEALAELETYLNQVVQSLDTSTLTWEKLNSMLQNDSRFKANKHFAVLDQLDILELYMAKVYPKIENDIKTQITKAEKANYRADRKAREAFKKLLVKQVKINAGTLFKDVLPQFEDEDAFIELCGRNGSTPLELFWDIVDEKSQDLKVKKDLVEAVLRESKIDYDEVLSSKETFVDTLTNIKDDRLSAFDLTDVSEDGEVSVIYSQLVHAQTILAQKARTEFEKSIANRAHDLANWLQQNLADISILVVAEEEVDEDKTIIYKKGDKYSLKKHLDDLQQWSDELSKTPVFQKAESTASKVYKNHPAKKAALLGKLVKESITDLSQSLKPYLTAVRTSLTAAICLEDFSSQLVERHNRPEIEVDNSHNPELILNPVTICRNENEKILIEPSINSVRVSIKIKQADEIEQILVHQFTRFLTQRAENFFILRRVPIKGYDISFLITNFHTEQMLKDKLVDFIIEFMEEVDKEISEMKLFLNARARVIAESYLTPFD
;
A
#
# COMPACT_ATOMS: atom_id res chain seq x y z
N MET A 1 38.27 -30.58 -4.19
CA MET A 1 37.50 -31.72 -4.75
C MET A 1 36.59 -31.13 -5.82
N SER A 2 36.75 -31.53 -7.08
CA SER A 2 36.12 -30.88 -8.24
C SER A 2 34.61 -31.17 -8.29
N THR A 3 33.81 -30.14 -8.53
CA THR A 3 32.33 -30.16 -8.48
C THR A 3 31.68 -30.79 -9.71
N TRP A 4 32.47 -31.04 -10.77
CA TRP A 4 32.04 -31.67 -12.02
C TRP A 4 32.54 -33.11 -12.10
N GLN A 5 31.65 -34.04 -12.42
CA GLN A 5 31.95 -35.47 -12.57
C GLN A 5 31.77 -35.93 -14.01
N GLU A 6 32.65 -36.82 -14.46
CA GLU A 6 32.62 -37.43 -15.78
C GLU A 6 31.68 -38.65 -15.78
N ALA A 7 30.74 -38.70 -16.73
CA ALA A 7 29.81 -39.79 -16.94
C ALA A 7 29.75 -40.15 -18.44
N GLN A 8 29.34 -41.38 -18.77
CA GLN A 8 29.18 -41.83 -20.15
C GLN A 8 27.71 -42.14 -20.45
N ASP A 9 27.25 -41.80 -21.65
CA ASP A 9 25.94 -42.20 -22.15
C ASP A 9 25.93 -43.67 -22.60
N ASP A 10 24.73 -44.21 -22.87
CA ASP A 10 24.53 -45.60 -23.31
C ASP A 10 25.18 -45.92 -24.68
N GLN A 11 25.76 -44.91 -25.36
CA GLN A 11 26.51 -45.04 -26.60
C GLN A 11 28.03 -44.86 -26.40
N GLY A 12 28.50 -44.75 -25.16
CA GLY A 12 29.91 -44.65 -24.79
C GLY A 12 30.52 -43.26 -24.97
N ARG A 13 29.70 -42.21 -25.13
CA ARG A 13 30.18 -40.83 -25.24
C ARG A 13 30.24 -40.18 -23.86
N THR A 14 31.40 -39.61 -23.55
CA THR A 14 31.66 -38.94 -22.27
C THR A 14 31.01 -37.55 -22.24
N TYR A 15 30.28 -37.25 -21.16
CA TYR A 15 29.79 -35.92 -20.79
C TYR A 15 30.08 -35.61 -19.32
N TYR A 16 30.13 -34.32 -18.97
CA TYR A 16 30.44 -33.85 -17.62
C TYR A 16 29.17 -33.30 -16.97
N TYR A 17 28.87 -33.73 -15.74
CA TYR A 17 27.71 -33.25 -15.01
C TYR A 17 28.11 -32.62 -13.67
N ASN A 18 27.46 -31.51 -13.33
CA ASN A 18 27.70 -30.80 -12.07
C ASN A 18 26.82 -31.38 -10.97
N VAL A 19 27.44 -31.87 -9.90
CA VAL A 19 26.73 -32.57 -8.82
C VAL A 19 25.87 -31.60 -7.98
N THR A 20 26.19 -30.31 -8.00
CA THR A 20 25.51 -29.28 -7.21
C THR A 20 24.42 -28.56 -7.99
N THR A 21 24.63 -28.30 -9.29
CA THR A 21 23.65 -27.56 -10.14
C THR A 21 22.79 -28.48 -11.02
N HIS A 22 23.10 -29.78 -11.10
CA HIS A 22 22.46 -30.77 -11.98
C HIS A 22 22.54 -30.45 -13.49
N GLU A 23 23.45 -29.58 -13.90
CA GLU A 23 23.69 -29.24 -15.32
C GLU A 23 24.61 -30.27 -15.98
N THR A 24 24.39 -30.54 -17.28
CA THR A 24 25.20 -31.47 -18.10
C THR A 24 25.82 -30.74 -19.28
N SER A 25 27.11 -30.99 -19.55
CA SER A 25 27.86 -30.41 -20.66
C SER A 25 28.66 -31.49 -21.39
N TRP A 26 28.68 -31.44 -22.71
CA TRP A 26 29.47 -32.35 -23.55
C TRP A 26 30.93 -31.92 -23.71
N GLU A 27 31.27 -30.71 -23.26
CA GLU A 27 32.64 -30.18 -23.22
C GLU A 27 33.07 -29.98 -21.76
N LYS A 28 34.30 -30.37 -21.42
CA LYS A 28 34.84 -30.30 -20.05
C LYS A 28 34.90 -28.83 -19.60
N PRO A 29 34.11 -28.40 -18.60
CA PRO A 29 34.13 -27.02 -18.15
C PRO A 29 35.50 -26.68 -17.57
N ALA A 30 36.11 -25.60 -18.05
CA ALA A 30 37.44 -25.18 -17.60
C ALA A 30 37.41 -24.82 -16.11
N GLU A 31 38.22 -25.52 -15.31
CA GLU A 31 38.46 -25.15 -13.92
C GLU A 31 39.15 -23.77 -13.89
N PRO A 32 38.79 -22.88 -12.94
CA PRO A 32 39.45 -21.59 -12.82
C PRO A 32 40.93 -21.83 -12.50
N SER A 33 41.79 -21.51 -13.47
CA SER A 33 43.23 -21.55 -13.32
C SER A 33 43.64 -20.57 -12.23
N SER A 34 44.04 -21.10 -11.08
CA SER A 34 44.70 -20.35 -10.01
C SER A 34 46.12 -19.98 -10.46
N SER A 35 46.23 -18.96 -11.31
CA SER A 35 47.48 -18.25 -11.58
C SER A 35 47.38 -16.88 -10.93
N GLY A 36 47.50 -16.88 -9.60
CA GLY A 36 47.45 -15.68 -8.77
C GLY A 36 48.78 -14.90 -8.85
N SER A 37 48.66 -13.58 -8.98
CA SER A 37 49.77 -12.63 -9.05
C SER A 37 50.41 -12.44 -7.67
N TRP A 38 51.34 -13.33 -7.31
CA TRP A 38 52.18 -13.16 -6.12
C TRP A 38 53.29 -12.14 -6.40
N LYS A 39 53.52 -11.21 -5.47
CA LYS A 39 54.66 -10.27 -5.51
C LYS A 39 55.51 -10.37 -4.25
N ALA A 40 56.82 -10.23 -4.39
CA ALA A 40 57.78 -10.30 -3.29
C ALA A 40 58.13 -8.89 -2.79
N TYR A 41 58.11 -8.71 -1.46
CA TYR A 41 58.44 -7.47 -0.79
C TYR A 41 59.48 -7.71 0.32
N LYS A 42 60.38 -6.75 0.55
CA LYS A 42 61.37 -6.79 1.64
C LYS A 42 60.91 -5.99 2.84
N THR A 43 61.07 -6.54 4.04
CA THR A 43 60.92 -5.80 5.30
C THR A 43 62.17 -4.96 5.61
N GLU A 44 62.07 -4.00 6.55
CA GLU A 44 63.20 -3.15 6.97
C GLU A 44 64.40 -3.96 7.51
N ASP A 45 64.16 -5.18 8.02
CA ASP A 45 65.19 -6.12 8.48
C ASP A 45 65.76 -7.02 7.35
N GLY A 46 65.35 -6.80 6.10
CA GLY A 46 65.90 -7.46 4.91
C GLY A 46 65.36 -8.87 4.62
N ARG A 47 64.26 -9.30 5.25
CA ARG A 47 63.60 -10.59 4.94
C ARG A 47 62.49 -10.41 3.90
N ASP A 48 62.44 -11.33 2.94
CA ASP A 48 61.42 -11.35 1.89
C ASP A 48 60.10 -11.96 2.42
N TYR A 49 58.96 -11.35 2.10
CA TYR A 49 57.63 -11.95 2.25
C TYR A 49 56.82 -11.78 0.97
N TYR A 50 55.90 -12.71 0.72
CA TYR A 50 55.13 -12.80 -0.52
C TYR A 50 53.67 -12.48 -0.25
N HIS A 51 53.10 -11.57 -1.04
CA HIS A 51 51.71 -11.12 -0.93
C HIS A 51 50.96 -11.41 -2.23
N ASN A 52 49.79 -12.03 -2.11
CA ASN A 52 48.90 -12.27 -3.23
C ASN A 52 47.93 -11.09 -3.39
N GLU A 53 48.04 -10.33 -4.48
CA GLU A 53 47.25 -9.12 -4.68
C GLU A 53 45.75 -9.38 -4.91
N GLU A 54 45.36 -10.61 -5.28
CA GLU A 54 43.95 -10.95 -5.52
C GLU A 54 43.24 -11.50 -4.27
N THR A 55 43.95 -12.20 -3.38
CA THR A 55 43.36 -12.80 -2.17
C THR A 55 43.68 -12.04 -0.88
N GLY A 56 44.70 -11.16 -0.89
CA GLY A 56 45.16 -10.42 0.28
C GLY A 56 45.96 -11.24 1.30
N GLU A 57 46.33 -12.47 0.96
CA GLU A 57 47.08 -13.37 1.84
C GLU A 57 48.59 -13.05 1.80
N THR A 58 49.23 -13.06 2.97
CA THR A 58 50.69 -12.92 3.12
C THR A 58 51.33 -14.21 3.64
N THR A 59 52.45 -14.60 3.05
CA THR A 59 53.25 -15.75 3.50
C THR A 59 54.74 -15.41 3.53
N TRP A 60 55.44 -15.96 4.52
CA TRP A 60 56.90 -15.83 4.68
C TRP A 60 57.67 -16.91 3.92
N GLU A 61 56.97 -17.94 3.44
CA GLU A 61 57.53 -19.02 2.63
C GLU A 61 57.10 -18.85 1.17
N ARG A 62 58.03 -19.07 0.22
CA ARG A 62 57.80 -18.84 -1.21
C ARG A 62 56.67 -19.75 -1.73
N PRO A 63 55.57 -19.18 -2.28
CA PRO A 63 54.44 -19.96 -2.81
C PRO A 63 54.82 -20.82 -4.01
N SER A 64 54.28 -22.03 -4.09
CA SER A 64 54.51 -22.99 -5.19
C SER A 64 54.00 -22.43 -6.53
N GLY A 65 54.91 -22.26 -7.49
CA GLY A 65 54.66 -21.63 -8.80
C GLY A 65 55.31 -20.25 -8.98
N PHE A 66 55.85 -19.65 -7.91
CA PHE A 66 56.62 -18.40 -7.98
C PHE A 66 58.10 -18.70 -8.30
N GLY A 67 58.46 -18.62 -9.59
CA GLY A 67 59.85 -18.59 -10.05
C GLY A 67 60.55 -19.94 -10.32
N GLU A 68 59.95 -20.85 -11.09
CA GLU A 68 60.67 -22.01 -11.66
C GLU A 68 60.45 -22.20 -13.18
N GLN A 69 61.33 -21.54 -13.93
CA GLN A 69 62.15 -22.00 -15.07
C GLN A 69 63.20 -20.88 -15.17
N GLY A 70 64.43 -20.95 -14.65
CA GLY A 70 65.40 -22.03 -14.50
C GLY A 70 66.76 -21.33 -14.63
N ASP A 71 67.41 -21.06 -13.50
CA ASP A 71 68.76 -20.45 -13.40
C ASP A 71 69.85 -21.51 -13.58
N VAL A 72 70.94 -21.23 -14.30
CA VAL A 72 72.32 -21.41 -13.76
C VAL A 72 73.37 -20.55 -14.52
N ASN A 73 74.13 -19.76 -13.74
CA ASN A 73 75.56 -19.39 -13.79
C ASN A 73 76.18 -18.39 -14.80
N MET A 74 76.78 -17.34 -14.21
CA MET A 74 78.05 -16.63 -14.56
C MET A 74 79.20 -17.65 -14.72
N GLU A 75 80.22 -17.54 -15.59
CA GLU A 75 81.08 -16.42 -16.03
C GLU A 75 81.89 -16.94 -17.27
N GLU A 76 82.18 -16.08 -18.25
CA GLU A 76 83.45 -15.94 -19.02
C GLU A 76 83.21 -15.35 -20.43
N GLU A 77 84.00 -14.32 -20.74
CA GLU A 77 84.13 -13.68 -22.04
C GLU A 77 84.72 -14.66 -23.07
N GLU A 78 84.02 -14.87 -24.19
CA GLU A 78 84.67 -15.13 -25.48
C GLU A 78 84.00 -14.27 -26.56
N GLU A 79 84.81 -13.42 -27.18
CA GLU A 79 84.50 -12.64 -28.37
C GLU A 79 84.05 -13.54 -29.54
N LYS A 80 83.03 -13.10 -30.27
CA LYS A 80 82.81 -13.39 -31.70
C LYS A 80 81.87 -12.34 -32.31
N PRO A 81 81.99 -12.11 -33.63
CA PRO A 81 82.29 -10.83 -34.28
C PRO A 81 81.09 -9.87 -34.38
N PRO A 82 81.31 -8.60 -34.77
CA PRO A 82 80.24 -7.63 -34.91
C PRO A 82 79.27 -8.08 -36.01
N GLN A 83 77.98 -8.19 -35.68
CA GLN A 83 76.94 -8.13 -36.71
C GLN A 83 76.68 -6.65 -36.98
N GLU A 84 77.15 -6.21 -38.14
CA GLU A 84 76.79 -4.95 -38.78
C GLU A 84 75.26 -4.85 -38.84
N GLU A 85 74.68 -3.95 -38.05
CA GLU A 85 73.36 -3.42 -38.36
C GLU A 85 73.52 -2.62 -39.66
N GLU A 86 72.97 -3.15 -40.75
CA GLU A 86 72.85 -2.42 -42.01
C GLU A 86 72.10 -1.10 -41.74
N LEU A 87 72.80 0.00 -41.97
CA LEU A 87 72.24 1.35 -42.08
C LEU A 87 70.96 1.34 -42.95
N SER A 88 69.94 2.05 -42.48
CA SER A 88 68.71 2.36 -43.23
C SER A 88 69.05 2.89 -44.64
N GLU A 89 68.25 2.53 -45.65
CA GLU A 89 68.39 3.02 -47.04
C GLU A 89 68.44 4.56 -47.12
N LEU A 90 67.89 5.25 -46.11
CA LEU A 90 67.92 6.71 -45.98
C LEU A 90 69.33 7.28 -45.65
N ASP A 91 70.17 6.53 -44.92
CA ASP A 91 71.53 6.95 -44.57
C ASP A 91 72.51 6.81 -45.74
N LYS A 92 72.25 5.89 -46.67
CA LYS A 92 73.01 5.75 -47.93
C LYS A 92 72.66 6.87 -48.93
N GLU A 93 71.42 7.36 -48.96
CA GLU A 93 71.01 8.47 -49.83
C GLU A 93 71.54 9.84 -49.35
N LEU A 94 71.63 10.05 -48.04
CA LEU A 94 72.08 11.32 -47.45
C LEU A 94 73.61 11.53 -47.53
N GLN A 95 74.42 10.49 -47.75
CA GLN A 95 75.86 10.63 -48.03
C GLN A 95 76.17 11.23 -49.42
N THR A 96 75.20 11.22 -50.33
CA THR A 96 75.38 11.71 -51.72
C THR A 96 75.08 13.19 -51.93
N GLN A 97 74.54 13.90 -50.94
CA GLN A 97 74.47 15.36 -51.00
C GLN A 97 75.79 15.98 -50.53
N LYS A 98 76.51 16.63 -51.45
CA LYS A 98 77.70 17.42 -51.14
C LYS A 98 77.37 18.49 -50.11
N VAL A 99 77.81 18.29 -48.87
CA VAL A 99 77.89 19.33 -47.85
C VAL A 99 79.09 20.21 -48.19
N ASP A 100 78.90 21.53 -48.09
CA ASP A 100 79.94 22.54 -48.29
C ASP A 100 81.07 22.31 -47.26
N SER A 101 82.12 21.63 -47.71
CA SER A 101 83.30 21.27 -46.93
C SER A 101 84.23 22.47 -46.74
N GLY A 102 83.67 23.63 -46.39
CA GLY A 102 84.39 24.87 -46.14
C GLY A 102 84.58 25.17 -44.66
N ASP A 103 83.60 24.86 -43.81
CA ASP A 103 83.61 25.21 -42.37
C ASP A 103 83.88 24.02 -41.42
N LEU A 104 83.99 22.79 -41.94
CA LEU A 104 84.27 21.59 -41.13
C LEU A 104 85.71 21.51 -40.59
N GLU A 105 86.66 22.27 -41.15
CA GLU A 105 88.02 22.33 -40.60
C GLU A 105 88.09 23.03 -39.25
N LYS A 106 87.15 23.94 -38.93
CA LYS A 106 87.09 24.60 -37.61
C LYS A 106 86.77 23.65 -36.46
N TYR A 107 86.17 22.50 -36.75
CA TYR A 107 85.71 21.53 -35.75
C TYR A 107 86.49 20.22 -35.81
N LYS A 108 87.69 20.25 -36.42
CA LYS A 108 88.50 19.04 -36.61
C LYS A 108 89.17 18.57 -35.32
N ASP A 109 89.56 19.53 -34.49
CA ASP A 109 90.29 19.37 -33.22
C ASP A 109 89.44 19.70 -31.98
N VAL A 110 88.12 19.86 -32.15
CA VAL A 110 87.18 20.16 -31.06
C VAL A 110 86.93 18.90 -30.25
N SER A 111 87.00 19.02 -28.92
CA SER A 111 86.78 17.88 -28.01
C SER A 111 85.38 17.28 -28.24
N GLU A 112 85.21 15.98 -28.00
CA GLU A 112 83.91 15.33 -28.10
C GLU A 112 82.85 16.01 -27.21
N GLU A 113 83.28 16.57 -26.07
CA GLU A 113 82.42 17.32 -25.14
C GLU A 113 81.95 18.66 -25.73
N GLU A 114 82.84 19.41 -26.38
CA GLU A 114 82.52 20.70 -27.02
C GLU A 114 81.62 20.50 -28.25
N ALA A 115 81.80 19.40 -29.00
CA ALA A 115 80.93 19.03 -30.10
C ALA A 115 79.50 18.68 -29.65
N GLN A 116 79.36 18.04 -28.48
CA GLN A 116 78.07 17.76 -27.86
C GLN A 116 77.37 19.05 -27.41
N GLU A 117 78.08 19.98 -26.78
CA GLU A 117 77.50 21.26 -26.35
C GLU A 117 76.97 22.10 -27.52
N LEU A 118 77.70 22.14 -28.64
CA LEU A 118 77.25 22.81 -29.86
C LEU A 118 75.99 22.17 -30.46
N TYR A 119 75.90 20.84 -30.41
CA TYR A 119 74.72 20.09 -30.87
C TYR A 119 73.50 20.36 -29.99
N PHE A 120 73.66 20.33 -28.66
CA PHE A 120 72.59 20.67 -27.71
C PHE A 120 72.18 22.15 -27.80
N GLY A 121 73.14 23.05 -27.99
CA GLY A 121 72.89 24.49 -28.21
C GLY A 121 72.00 24.73 -29.43
N MET A 122 72.28 24.05 -30.54
CA MET A 122 71.47 24.13 -31.77
C MET A 122 70.02 23.66 -31.55
N LEU A 123 69.84 22.53 -30.88
CA LEU A 123 68.49 22.00 -30.58
C LEU A 123 67.70 22.94 -29.64
N LYS A 124 68.39 23.58 -28.70
CA LYS A 124 67.80 24.53 -27.74
C LYS A 124 67.41 25.86 -28.40
N GLU A 125 68.27 26.44 -29.25
CA GLU A 125 68.00 27.72 -29.93
C GLU A 125 66.80 27.65 -30.88
N ASN A 126 66.56 26.48 -31.49
CA ASN A 126 65.45 26.26 -32.42
C ASN A 126 64.19 25.71 -31.75
N ASN A 127 64.15 25.68 -30.42
CA ASN A 127 63.02 25.21 -29.62
C ASN A 127 62.52 23.80 -30.00
N VAL A 128 63.43 22.89 -30.34
CA VAL A 128 63.06 21.51 -30.69
C VAL A 128 62.38 20.85 -29.49
N ASP A 129 61.22 20.25 -29.70
CA ASP A 129 60.39 19.63 -28.67
C ASP A 129 59.97 18.20 -29.06
N SER A 130 59.18 17.57 -28.19
CA SER A 130 58.73 16.18 -28.35
C SER A 130 57.77 15.97 -29.53
N THR A 131 57.34 17.03 -30.23
CA THR A 131 56.46 16.93 -31.41
C THR A 131 57.23 16.74 -32.72
N TRP A 132 58.56 16.87 -32.70
CA TRP A 132 59.41 16.75 -33.89
C TRP A 132 59.99 15.34 -34.02
N SER A 133 59.73 14.62 -35.11
CA SER A 133 60.42 13.34 -35.37
C SER A 133 61.93 13.55 -35.61
N PHE A 134 62.75 12.53 -35.35
CA PHE A 134 64.19 12.59 -35.63
C PHE A 134 64.45 12.88 -37.12
N GLU A 135 63.64 12.34 -38.02
CA GLU A 135 63.68 12.65 -39.46
C GLU A 135 63.42 14.13 -39.76
N LYS A 136 62.44 14.75 -39.07
CA LYS A 136 62.18 16.18 -39.17
C LYS A 136 63.40 16.98 -38.70
N VAL A 137 64.04 16.58 -37.61
CA VAL A 137 65.27 17.18 -37.08
C VAL A 137 66.44 17.07 -38.06
N ILE A 138 66.65 15.92 -38.70
CA ILE A 138 67.65 15.75 -39.76
C ILE A 138 67.36 16.73 -40.90
N SER A 139 66.13 16.71 -41.43
CA SER A 139 65.76 17.52 -42.60
C SER A 139 65.92 19.02 -42.37
N THR A 140 65.74 19.51 -41.14
CA THR A 140 65.86 20.92 -40.78
C THR A 140 67.29 21.36 -40.50
N PHE A 141 68.11 20.50 -39.85
CA PHE A 141 69.43 20.89 -39.35
C PHE A 141 70.60 20.37 -40.18
N VAL A 142 70.38 19.57 -41.23
CA VAL A 142 71.42 19.06 -42.13
C VAL A 142 72.31 20.14 -42.76
N LYS A 143 71.86 21.40 -42.83
CA LYS A 143 72.65 22.54 -43.36
C LYS A 143 73.43 23.30 -42.29
N ASN A 144 73.16 23.06 -41.01
CA ASN A 144 73.78 23.79 -39.91
C ASN A 144 75.16 23.19 -39.60
N PRO A 145 76.24 23.99 -39.57
CA PRO A 145 77.58 23.50 -39.20
C PRO A 145 77.63 22.79 -37.83
N ALA A 146 76.82 23.24 -36.86
CA ALA A 146 76.75 22.64 -35.52
C ALA A 146 76.16 21.21 -35.52
N TYR A 147 75.31 20.87 -36.49
CA TYR A 147 74.77 19.51 -36.65
C TYR A 147 75.86 18.49 -37.04
N TRP A 148 76.84 18.94 -37.83
CA TRP A 148 77.96 18.11 -38.29
C TRP A 148 79.15 18.05 -37.32
N ALA A 149 79.11 18.81 -36.22
CA ALA A 149 80.14 18.77 -35.18
C ALA A 149 80.28 17.36 -34.58
N VAL A 150 79.17 16.63 -34.42
CA VAL A 150 79.15 15.21 -34.06
C VAL A 150 79.25 14.39 -35.34
N ARG A 151 80.33 13.63 -35.54
CA ARG A 151 80.59 12.95 -36.83
C ARG A 151 79.77 11.68 -37.02
N ASP A 152 79.51 10.95 -35.95
CA ASP A 152 78.81 9.67 -35.99
C ASP A 152 77.27 9.86 -36.02
N PRO A 153 76.56 9.38 -37.07
CA PRO A 153 75.09 9.45 -37.16
C PRO A 153 74.38 8.77 -35.98
N SER A 154 74.89 7.61 -35.53
CA SER A 154 74.34 6.89 -34.40
C SER A 154 74.44 7.73 -33.12
N LYS A 155 75.56 8.44 -32.96
CA LYS A 155 75.77 9.36 -31.85
C LYS A 155 74.86 10.58 -31.91
N ARG A 156 74.50 11.10 -33.09
CA ARG A 156 73.52 12.20 -33.23
C ARG A 156 72.11 11.81 -32.78
N LYS A 157 71.68 10.58 -33.12
CA LYS A 157 70.39 10.03 -32.65
C LYS A 157 70.40 9.84 -31.13
N GLN A 158 71.49 9.30 -30.58
CA GLN A 158 71.66 9.17 -29.13
C GLN A 158 71.64 10.52 -28.41
N LEU A 159 72.34 11.54 -28.91
CA LEU A 159 72.35 12.88 -28.31
C LEU A 159 71.01 13.60 -28.46
N TYR A 160 70.26 13.35 -29.52
CA TYR A 160 68.90 13.86 -29.67
C TYR A 160 67.93 13.22 -28.66
N ASP A 161 67.99 11.90 -28.52
CA ASP A 161 67.20 11.17 -27.51
C ASP A 161 67.61 11.64 -26.09
N GLU A 162 68.91 11.85 -25.84
CA GLU A 162 69.41 12.40 -24.58
C GLU A 162 68.95 13.86 -24.34
N PHE A 163 68.90 14.70 -25.38
CA PHE A 163 68.38 16.06 -25.30
C PHE A 163 66.90 16.07 -24.90
N LEU A 164 66.09 15.21 -25.54
CA LEU A 164 64.68 15.08 -25.22
C LEU A 164 64.48 14.56 -23.79
N VAL A 165 65.24 13.55 -23.38
CA VAL A 165 65.18 13.02 -22.00
C VAL A 165 65.57 14.09 -20.99
N ASN A 166 66.67 14.83 -21.21
CA ASN A 166 67.10 15.90 -20.31
C ASN A 166 66.09 17.05 -20.27
N LYS A 167 65.53 17.46 -21.42
CA LYS A 167 64.48 18.48 -21.48
C LYS A 167 63.21 18.04 -20.75
N LEU A 168 62.79 16.79 -20.94
CA LEU A 168 61.65 16.19 -20.26
C LEU A 168 61.88 16.03 -18.75
N GLN A 169 63.09 15.68 -18.30
CA GLN A 169 63.43 15.62 -16.88
C GLN A 169 63.40 17.00 -16.21
N LEU A 170 63.85 18.04 -16.93
CA LEU A 170 63.84 19.43 -16.46
C LEU A 170 62.39 19.98 -16.40
N GLU A 171 61.54 19.60 -17.36
CA GLU A 171 60.10 19.87 -17.33
C GLU A 171 59.36 19.04 -16.26
N ALA A 172 59.79 17.80 -16.00
CA ALA A 172 59.21 16.91 -14.99
C ALA A 172 59.42 17.39 -13.54
N GLN A 173 60.36 18.32 -13.29
CA GLN A 173 60.45 19.02 -11.99
C GLN A 173 59.18 19.86 -11.71
N ASN A 174 58.51 20.35 -12.75
CA ASN A 174 57.20 21.01 -12.70
C ASN A 174 56.09 20.05 -13.15
N LYS A 175 55.88 18.97 -12.36
CA LYS A 175 55.01 17.83 -12.71
C LYS A 175 53.64 18.19 -13.32
N THR A 176 52.98 19.26 -12.87
CA THR A 176 51.66 19.66 -13.37
C THR A 176 51.70 20.28 -14.76
N GLN A 177 52.66 21.17 -15.03
CA GLN A 177 52.81 21.81 -16.34
C GLN A 177 53.29 20.84 -17.41
N ALA A 178 54.18 19.90 -17.07
CA ALA A 178 54.62 18.85 -17.99
C ALA A 178 53.47 17.96 -18.46
N ILE A 179 52.56 17.58 -17.56
CA ILE A 179 51.37 16.78 -17.89
C ILE A 179 50.40 17.57 -18.79
N GLU A 180 50.16 18.85 -18.50
CA GLU A 180 49.27 19.69 -19.32
C GLU A 180 49.85 19.95 -20.72
N ASN A 181 51.15 20.23 -20.83
CA ASN A 181 51.83 20.40 -22.10
C ASN A 181 51.83 19.09 -22.92
N ALA A 182 52.09 17.94 -22.29
CA ALA A 182 52.02 16.63 -22.95
C ALA A 182 50.61 16.32 -23.46
N LYS A 183 49.56 16.66 -22.70
CA LYS A 183 48.17 16.54 -23.14
C LYS A 183 47.88 17.42 -24.35
N SER A 184 48.26 18.70 -24.29
CA SER A 184 48.06 19.66 -25.39
C SER A 184 48.77 19.24 -26.67
N ASN A 185 50.02 18.80 -26.56
CA ASN A 185 50.82 18.31 -27.68
C ASN A 185 50.20 17.04 -28.30
N PHE A 186 49.74 16.11 -27.48
CA PHE A 186 49.06 14.90 -27.96
C PHE A 186 47.74 15.22 -28.68
N THR A 187 46.92 16.12 -28.12
CA THR A 187 45.68 16.60 -28.78
C THR A 187 45.98 17.28 -30.12
N SER A 188 47.08 18.03 -30.21
CA SER A 188 47.47 18.71 -31.46
C SER A 188 47.82 17.72 -32.57
N VAL A 189 48.46 16.59 -32.23
CA VAL A 189 48.68 15.47 -33.18
C VAL A 189 47.37 14.81 -33.59
N LEU A 190 46.42 14.62 -32.66
CA LEU A 190 45.10 14.08 -33.01
C LEU A 190 44.34 15.01 -33.99
N VAL A 191 44.46 16.33 -33.82
CA VAL A 191 43.90 17.33 -34.74
C VAL A 191 44.56 17.25 -36.12
N GLU A 192 45.89 17.13 -36.18
CA GLU A 192 46.59 16.98 -37.46
C GLU A 192 46.17 15.68 -38.19
N TYR A 193 46.02 14.59 -37.46
CA TYR A 193 45.59 13.30 -38.03
C TYR A 193 44.11 13.33 -38.48
N ARG A 194 43.26 14.11 -37.81
CA ARG A 194 41.90 14.43 -38.28
C ARG A 194 41.95 15.18 -39.61
N ASP A 195 42.77 16.23 -39.70
CA ASP A 195 42.85 17.08 -40.90
C ASP A 195 43.47 16.34 -42.10
N GLN A 196 44.36 15.38 -41.84
CA GLN A 196 44.89 14.44 -42.84
C GLN A 196 43.89 13.32 -43.23
N GLY A 197 42.72 13.25 -42.59
CA GLY A 197 41.70 12.22 -42.83
C GLY A 197 42.05 10.82 -42.31
N LYS A 198 43.11 10.70 -41.50
CA LYS A 198 43.53 9.42 -40.89
C LYS A 198 42.68 9.06 -39.66
N LEU A 199 41.95 10.02 -39.09
CA LEU A 199 41.13 9.86 -37.88
C LEU A 199 39.65 10.18 -38.15
N HIS A 200 38.74 9.30 -37.69
CA HIS A 200 37.29 9.38 -37.85
C HIS A 200 36.55 9.00 -36.55
N LYS A 201 35.25 9.30 -36.45
CA LYS A 201 34.42 9.01 -35.24
C LYS A 201 34.38 7.55 -34.79
N HIS A 202 34.71 6.61 -35.68
CA HIS A 202 34.75 5.17 -35.39
C HIS A 202 36.18 4.61 -35.31
N SER A 203 37.19 5.48 -35.28
CA SER A 203 38.59 5.07 -35.16
C SER A 203 38.85 4.42 -33.82
N ARG A 204 39.69 3.39 -33.82
CA ARG A 204 40.05 2.63 -32.61
C ARG A 204 41.44 3.00 -32.12
N TRP A 205 41.63 2.97 -30.81
CA TRP A 205 42.92 3.26 -30.16
C TRP A 205 44.06 2.41 -30.73
N VAL A 206 43.82 1.12 -30.97
CA VAL A 206 44.82 0.19 -31.51
C VAL A 206 45.31 0.65 -32.89
N THR A 207 44.40 1.05 -33.77
CA THR A 207 44.73 1.51 -35.12
C THR A 207 45.58 2.79 -35.09
N LEU A 208 45.25 3.73 -34.20
CA LEU A 208 46.05 4.94 -34.02
C LEU A 208 47.43 4.61 -33.40
N LYS A 209 47.46 3.75 -32.38
CA LYS A 209 48.68 3.34 -31.69
C LYS A 209 49.68 2.69 -32.66
N ASP A 210 49.20 1.80 -33.53
CA ASP A 210 50.04 1.17 -34.55
C ASP A 210 50.61 2.18 -35.55
N THR A 211 49.84 3.21 -35.91
CA THR A 211 50.34 4.29 -36.78
C THR A 211 51.38 5.17 -36.07
N LEU A 212 51.19 5.48 -34.79
CA LEU A 212 52.14 6.26 -33.99
C LEU A 212 53.47 5.52 -33.78
N ILE A 213 53.43 4.19 -33.64
CA ILE A 213 54.62 3.33 -33.52
C ILE A 213 55.38 3.28 -34.85
N LYS A 214 54.67 3.12 -35.98
CA LYS A 214 55.30 3.08 -37.31
C LYS A 214 55.98 4.38 -37.72
N GLU A 215 55.42 5.52 -37.30
CA GLU A 215 55.96 6.85 -37.62
C GLU A 215 57.02 7.33 -36.59
N GLU A 216 57.53 6.45 -35.71
CA GLU A 216 58.48 6.74 -34.61
C GLU A 216 58.17 8.05 -33.84
N ASN A 217 56.89 8.32 -33.55
CA ASN A 217 56.48 9.63 -33.04
C ASN A 217 57.07 9.87 -31.61
N PRO A 218 57.87 10.94 -31.41
CA PRO A 218 58.55 11.17 -30.14
C PRO A 218 57.60 11.44 -28.97
N ILE A 219 56.37 11.91 -29.21
CA ILE A 219 55.35 12.07 -28.15
C ILE A 219 54.93 10.73 -27.56
N PHE A 220 54.88 9.67 -28.37
CA PHE A 220 54.53 8.33 -27.91
C PHE A 220 55.72 7.63 -27.24
N LYS A 221 56.93 7.77 -27.82
CA LYS A 221 58.16 7.13 -27.31
C LYS A 221 58.70 7.78 -26.02
N HIS A 222 58.58 9.09 -25.89
CA HIS A 222 59.11 9.86 -24.77
C HIS A 222 58.00 10.57 -23.96
N SER A 223 56.76 10.07 -24.04
CA SER A 223 55.65 10.62 -23.24
C SER A 223 55.88 10.44 -21.75
N VAL A 224 55.56 11.48 -20.98
CA VAL A 224 55.40 11.37 -19.51
C VAL A 224 54.08 10.66 -19.16
N LEU A 225 53.13 10.60 -20.10
CA LEU A 225 51.81 9.99 -19.92
C LEU A 225 51.87 8.48 -20.18
N GLY A 226 51.27 7.69 -19.29
CA GLY A 226 51.12 6.26 -19.50
C GLY A 226 50.11 5.92 -20.61
N ASP A 227 50.20 4.71 -21.18
CA ASP A 227 49.31 4.24 -22.27
C ASP A 227 47.81 4.39 -21.93
N GLY A 228 47.43 4.17 -20.67
CA GLY A 228 46.05 4.36 -20.21
C GLY A 228 45.57 5.81 -20.26
N GLN A 229 46.45 6.78 -19.99
CA GLN A 229 46.10 8.21 -20.05
C GLN A 229 46.02 8.70 -21.50
N LEU A 230 46.92 8.25 -22.36
CA LEU A 230 46.87 8.55 -23.81
C LEU A 230 45.61 7.98 -24.45
N ARG A 231 45.23 6.74 -24.08
CA ARG A 231 43.97 6.12 -24.51
C ARG A 231 42.75 6.91 -24.04
N SER A 232 42.76 7.45 -22.82
CA SER A 232 41.68 8.30 -22.31
C SER A 232 41.51 9.55 -23.18
N ILE A 233 42.61 10.28 -23.43
CA ILE A 233 42.58 11.51 -24.22
C ILE A 233 42.10 11.23 -25.65
N PHE A 234 42.51 10.11 -26.24
CA PHE A 234 42.02 9.69 -27.55
C PHE A 234 40.52 9.40 -27.55
N ASN A 235 40.01 8.65 -26.56
CA ASN A 235 38.59 8.34 -26.46
C ASN A 235 37.76 9.61 -26.27
N ASP A 236 38.24 10.53 -25.44
CA ASP A 236 37.60 11.83 -25.20
C ASP A 236 37.54 12.64 -26.51
N PHE A 237 38.63 12.68 -27.28
CA PHE A 237 38.67 13.37 -28.57
C PHE A 237 37.75 12.73 -29.63
N VAL A 238 37.71 11.41 -29.74
CA VAL A 238 36.80 10.71 -30.67
C VAL A 238 35.34 10.92 -30.28
N LYS A 239 35.05 10.97 -28.97
CA LYS A 239 33.72 11.29 -28.45
C LYS A 239 33.31 12.72 -28.81
N GLU A 240 34.18 13.70 -28.60
CA GLU A 240 33.93 15.10 -29.00
C GLU A 240 33.67 15.22 -30.51
N LEU A 241 34.43 14.51 -31.35
CA LEU A 241 34.19 14.47 -32.80
C LEU A 241 32.82 13.88 -33.17
N ALA A 242 32.42 12.81 -32.49
CA ALA A 242 31.10 12.20 -32.70
C ALA A 242 29.97 13.17 -32.30
N GLU A 243 30.09 13.82 -31.14
CA GLU A 243 29.13 14.82 -30.65
C GLU A 243 29.05 16.05 -31.58
N GLU A 244 30.16 16.50 -32.16
CA GLU A 244 30.18 17.62 -33.10
C GLU A 244 29.46 17.29 -34.43
N GLU A 245 29.70 16.10 -34.99
CA GLU A 245 28.99 15.63 -36.19
C GLU A 245 27.49 15.46 -35.94
N GLU A 246 27.12 14.86 -34.82
CA GLU A 246 25.73 14.67 -34.41
C GLU A 246 25.03 16.02 -34.20
N SER A 247 25.68 16.98 -33.53
CA SER A 247 25.15 18.33 -33.36
C SER A 247 24.93 19.05 -34.70
N LYS A 248 25.84 18.88 -35.67
CA LYS A 248 25.68 19.45 -37.03
C LYS A 248 24.52 18.80 -37.78
N LEU A 249 24.35 17.50 -37.64
CA LEU A 249 23.22 16.77 -38.23
C LEU A 249 21.90 17.23 -37.60
N GLU A 250 21.84 17.33 -36.28
CA GLU A 250 20.67 17.76 -35.52
C GLU A 250 20.24 19.19 -35.89
N LYS A 251 21.21 20.12 -36.04
CA LYS A 251 20.92 21.47 -36.54
C LYS A 251 20.27 21.44 -37.92
N ARG A 252 20.82 20.68 -38.87
CA ARG A 252 20.23 20.54 -40.21
C ARG A 252 18.84 19.91 -40.18
N LYS A 253 18.62 18.90 -39.34
CA LYS A 253 17.30 18.31 -39.11
C LYS A 253 16.32 19.35 -38.55
N SER A 254 16.72 20.13 -37.55
CA SER A 254 15.87 21.15 -36.95
C SER A 254 15.46 22.25 -37.94
N GLU A 255 16.38 22.70 -38.80
CA GLU A 255 16.11 23.66 -39.87
C GLU A 255 15.11 23.08 -40.90
N ALA A 256 15.33 21.82 -41.32
CA ALA A 256 14.44 21.13 -42.23
C ALA A 256 13.05 20.88 -41.63
N LEU A 257 12.95 20.55 -40.35
CA LEU A 257 11.68 20.37 -39.63
C LEU A 257 10.91 21.69 -39.51
N ALA A 258 11.58 22.80 -39.27
CA ALA A 258 10.94 24.12 -39.21
C ALA A 258 10.36 24.53 -40.57
N GLU A 259 11.11 24.32 -41.65
CA GLU A 259 10.60 24.54 -43.01
C GLU A 259 9.42 23.61 -43.33
N LEU A 260 9.52 22.33 -42.97
CA LEU A 260 8.46 21.35 -43.17
C LEU A 260 7.20 21.71 -42.37
N GLU A 261 7.35 22.24 -41.16
CA GLU A 261 6.23 22.71 -40.34
C GLU A 261 5.48 23.83 -41.04
N THR A 262 6.20 24.84 -41.56
CA THR A 262 5.56 25.95 -42.29
C THR A 262 4.83 25.45 -43.54
N TYR A 263 5.44 24.50 -44.25
CA TYR A 263 4.87 23.87 -45.43
C TYR A 263 3.59 23.08 -45.10
N LEU A 264 3.65 22.20 -44.10
CA LEU A 264 2.52 21.38 -43.67
C LEU A 264 1.36 22.25 -43.19
N ASN A 265 1.64 23.33 -42.45
CA ASN A 265 0.58 24.26 -42.03
C ASN A 265 -0.11 24.93 -43.22
N GLN A 266 0.62 25.31 -44.28
CA GLN A 266 0.03 25.87 -45.50
C GLN A 266 -0.81 24.85 -46.27
N VAL A 267 -0.31 23.62 -46.41
CA VAL A 267 -1.02 22.53 -47.08
C VAL A 267 -2.30 22.17 -46.32
N VAL A 268 -2.24 22.05 -45.00
CA VAL A 268 -3.38 21.70 -44.14
C VAL A 268 -4.43 22.80 -44.13
N GLN A 269 -4.06 24.09 -44.22
CA GLN A 269 -5.03 25.19 -44.37
C GLN A 269 -5.83 25.11 -45.68
N SER A 270 -5.24 24.53 -46.72
CA SER A 270 -5.90 24.39 -48.03
C SER A 270 -6.74 23.12 -48.18
N LEU A 271 -6.63 22.17 -47.23
CA LEU A 271 -7.28 20.88 -47.28
C LEU A 271 -8.47 20.81 -46.33
N ASP A 272 -9.49 20.04 -46.72
CA ASP A 272 -10.61 19.72 -45.85
C ASP A 272 -10.16 18.78 -44.73
N THR A 273 -10.00 19.33 -43.53
CA THR A 273 -9.49 18.66 -42.33
C THR A 273 -10.39 17.52 -41.85
N SER A 274 -11.63 17.43 -42.34
CA SER A 274 -12.60 16.40 -41.94
C SER A 274 -12.33 15.00 -42.52
N THR A 275 -11.55 14.90 -43.61
CA THR A 275 -11.29 13.63 -44.32
C THR A 275 -9.82 13.22 -44.38
N LEU A 276 -8.96 14.02 -43.76
CA LEU A 276 -7.50 13.92 -43.84
C LEU A 276 -6.98 12.83 -42.90
N THR A 277 -6.53 11.71 -43.47
CA THR A 277 -5.78 10.67 -42.74
C THR A 277 -4.28 10.83 -42.99
N TRP A 278 -3.45 10.37 -42.05
CA TRP A 278 -1.98 10.40 -42.20
C TRP A 278 -1.52 9.73 -43.50
N GLU A 279 -2.12 8.59 -43.87
CA GLU A 279 -1.78 7.88 -45.11
C GLU A 279 -2.05 8.71 -46.37
N LYS A 280 -3.20 9.40 -46.41
CA LYS A 280 -3.53 10.30 -47.51
C LYS A 280 -2.58 11.49 -47.54
N LEU A 281 -2.31 12.11 -46.38
CA LEU A 281 -1.38 13.23 -46.27
C LEU A 281 0.04 12.83 -46.70
N ASN A 282 0.55 11.69 -46.23
CA ASN A 282 1.87 11.18 -46.60
C ASN A 282 1.92 10.85 -48.11
N SER A 283 0.89 10.23 -48.66
CA SER A 283 0.83 9.97 -50.11
C SER A 283 0.81 11.27 -50.94
N MET A 284 0.16 12.32 -50.44
CA MET A 284 0.14 13.63 -51.09
C MET A 284 1.51 14.32 -51.00
N LEU A 285 2.17 14.26 -49.84
CA LEU A 285 3.50 14.81 -49.63
C LEU A 285 4.55 14.13 -50.51
N GLN A 286 4.53 12.80 -50.58
CA GLN A 286 5.45 12.03 -51.41
C GLN A 286 5.23 12.26 -52.92
N ASN A 287 4.02 12.61 -53.33
CA ASN A 287 3.72 12.94 -54.72
C ASN A 287 3.98 14.42 -55.06
N ASP A 288 4.21 15.28 -54.07
CA ASP A 288 4.42 16.70 -54.29
C ASP A 288 5.83 17.00 -54.84
N SER A 289 5.87 17.78 -55.92
CA SER A 289 7.12 18.21 -56.55
C SER A 289 7.92 19.17 -55.68
N ARG A 290 7.24 19.98 -54.84
CA ARG A 290 7.90 20.93 -53.93
C ARG A 290 8.62 20.23 -52.79
N PHE A 291 8.03 19.15 -52.27
CA PHE A 291 8.62 18.32 -51.24
C PHE A 291 9.88 17.59 -51.75
N LYS A 292 9.81 17.02 -52.97
CA LYS A 292 10.95 16.33 -53.62
C LYS A 292 12.11 17.26 -54.02
N ALA A 293 11.84 18.52 -54.31
CA ALA A 293 12.86 19.46 -54.76
C ALA A 293 13.72 20.04 -53.63
N ASN A 294 13.26 19.99 -52.38
CA ASN A 294 13.99 20.59 -51.26
C ASN A 294 15.10 19.65 -50.75
N LYS A 295 16.34 20.14 -50.79
CA LYS A 295 17.52 19.41 -50.30
C LYS A 295 17.51 19.24 -48.77
N HIS A 296 16.85 20.14 -48.04
CA HIS A 296 16.75 20.06 -46.58
C HIS A 296 15.88 18.88 -46.12
N PHE A 297 14.83 18.53 -46.87
CA PHE A 297 13.93 17.43 -46.52
C PHE A 297 14.53 16.04 -46.77
N ALA A 298 15.60 15.93 -47.56
CA ALA A 298 16.30 14.67 -47.78
C ALA A 298 17.03 14.13 -46.54
N VAL A 299 17.25 14.97 -45.52
CA VAL A 299 17.88 14.59 -44.25
C VAL A 299 16.87 14.01 -43.25
N LEU A 300 15.58 14.23 -43.47
CA LEU A 300 14.50 13.82 -42.57
C LEU A 300 14.08 12.38 -42.85
N ASP A 301 13.88 11.61 -41.78
CA ASP A 301 13.28 10.28 -41.87
C ASP A 301 11.75 10.34 -41.86
N GLN A 302 11.09 9.27 -42.30
CA GLN A 302 9.63 9.14 -42.23
C GLN A 302 9.11 9.26 -40.79
N LEU A 303 9.91 8.84 -39.80
CA LEU A 303 9.62 9.01 -38.38
C LEU A 303 9.60 10.49 -37.98
N ASP A 304 10.60 11.26 -38.41
CA ASP A 304 10.72 12.69 -38.11
C ASP A 304 9.50 13.49 -38.62
N ILE A 305 9.00 13.13 -39.81
CA ILE A 305 7.81 13.76 -40.43
C ILE A 305 6.54 13.37 -39.67
N LEU A 306 6.42 12.11 -39.25
CA LEU A 306 5.27 11.62 -38.48
C LEU A 306 5.22 12.28 -37.10
N GLU A 307 6.37 12.38 -36.41
CA GLU A 307 6.47 13.05 -35.11
C GLU A 307 6.05 14.52 -35.22
N LEU A 308 6.48 15.22 -36.27
CA LEU A 308 6.06 16.61 -36.51
C LEU A 308 4.55 16.72 -36.74
N TYR A 309 3.97 15.82 -37.54
CA TYR A 309 2.53 15.78 -37.76
C TYR A 309 1.75 15.55 -36.46
N MET A 310 2.18 14.57 -35.66
CA MET A 310 1.58 14.26 -34.36
C MET A 310 1.73 15.41 -33.35
N ALA A 311 2.87 16.09 -33.34
CA ALA A 311 3.15 17.14 -32.36
C ALA A 311 2.47 18.47 -32.69
N LYS A 312 2.37 18.84 -33.98
CA LYS A 312 1.99 20.21 -34.38
C LYS A 312 0.72 20.32 -35.22
N VAL A 313 0.41 19.32 -36.04
CA VAL A 313 -0.72 19.36 -36.98
C VAL A 313 -1.95 18.69 -36.39
N TYR A 314 -1.80 17.47 -35.88
CA TYR A 314 -2.89 16.69 -35.30
C TYR A 314 -3.61 17.42 -34.14
N PRO A 315 -2.91 18.05 -33.16
CA PRO A 315 -3.59 18.73 -32.06
C PRO A 315 -4.40 19.95 -32.51
N LYS A 316 -4.02 20.61 -33.62
CA LYS A 316 -4.79 21.73 -34.18
C LYS A 316 -6.11 21.24 -34.78
N ILE A 317 -6.07 20.13 -35.52
CA ILE A 317 -7.27 19.49 -36.09
C ILE A 317 -8.19 19.03 -34.96
N GLU A 318 -7.65 18.38 -33.94
CA GLU A 318 -8.41 17.94 -32.77
C GLU A 318 -9.06 19.11 -32.03
N ASN A 319 -8.32 20.20 -31.82
CA ASN A 319 -8.85 21.40 -31.16
C ASN A 319 -9.96 22.05 -31.99
N ASP A 320 -9.84 22.13 -33.32
CA ASP A 320 -10.90 22.68 -34.16
C ASP A 320 -12.18 21.84 -34.04
N ILE A 321 -12.08 20.50 -34.14
CA ILE A 321 -13.21 19.58 -33.95
C ILE A 321 -13.84 19.75 -32.55
N LYS A 322 -13.01 19.82 -31.49
CA LYS A 322 -13.48 20.08 -30.12
C LYS A 322 -14.22 21.43 -30.02
N THR A 323 -13.72 22.48 -30.66
CA THR A 323 -14.40 23.79 -30.65
C THR A 323 -15.73 23.75 -31.40
N GLN A 324 -15.82 23.00 -32.50
CA GLN A 324 -17.08 22.81 -33.23
C GLN A 324 -18.10 22.02 -32.40
N ILE A 325 -17.66 20.93 -31.75
CA ILE A 325 -18.49 20.14 -30.83
C ILE A 325 -19.01 21.02 -29.70
N THR A 326 -18.13 21.72 -28.99
CA THR A 326 -18.54 22.58 -27.85
C THR A 326 -19.46 23.72 -28.27
N LYS A 327 -19.31 24.26 -29.50
CA LYS A 327 -20.23 25.26 -30.07
C LYS A 327 -21.61 24.66 -30.33
N ALA A 328 -21.67 23.45 -30.91
CA ALA A 328 -22.91 22.72 -31.13
C ALA A 328 -23.60 22.35 -29.82
N GLU A 329 -22.85 21.84 -28.83
CA GLU A 329 -23.34 21.53 -27.48
C GLU A 329 -23.94 22.76 -26.79
N LYS A 330 -23.27 23.92 -26.87
CA LYS A 330 -23.80 25.18 -26.32
C LYS A 330 -25.08 25.63 -27.00
N ALA A 331 -25.21 25.44 -28.31
CA ALA A 331 -26.44 25.75 -29.04
C ALA A 331 -27.59 24.82 -28.63
N ASN A 332 -27.32 23.51 -28.55
CA ASN A 332 -28.27 22.50 -28.09
C ASN A 332 -28.70 22.76 -26.64
N TYR A 333 -27.76 23.02 -25.73
CA TYR A 333 -28.06 23.35 -24.33
C TYR A 333 -29.00 24.57 -24.20
N ARG A 334 -28.81 25.60 -25.02
CA ARG A 334 -29.69 26.78 -25.05
C ARG A 334 -31.10 26.41 -25.54
N ALA A 335 -31.21 25.58 -26.57
CA ALA A 335 -32.49 25.09 -27.07
C ALA A 335 -33.20 24.18 -26.05
N ASP A 336 -32.47 23.26 -25.44
CA ASP A 336 -32.95 22.35 -24.39
C ASP A 336 -33.44 23.13 -23.17
N ARG A 337 -32.71 24.17 -22.75
CA ARG A 337 -33.17 25.07 -21.68
C ARG A 337 -34.46 25.79 -22.05
N LYS A 338 -34.58 26.29 -23.28
CA LYS A 338 -35.79 26.99 -23.74
C LYS A 338 -37.01 26.07 -23.76
N ALA A 339 -36.86 24.82 -24.20
CA ALA A 339 -37.94 23.82 -24.13
C ALA A 339 -38.36 23.53 -22.69
N ARG A 340 -37.39 23.31 -21.77
CA ARG A 340 -37.69 23.06 -20.36
C ARG A 340 -38.46 24.22 -19.72
N GLU A 341 -38.05 25.46 -19.97
CA GLU A 341 -38.76 26.64 -19.48
C GLU A 341 -40.16 26.78 -20.07
N ALA A 342 -40.34 26.46 -21.37
CA ALA A 342 -41.64 26.47 -22.02
C ALA A 342 -42.60 25.44 -21.40
N PHE A 343 -42.12 24.22 -21.15
CA PHE A 343 -42.91 23.16 -20.51
C PHE A 343 -43.22 23.47 -19.04
N LYS A 344 -42.27 24.00 -18.26
CA LYS A 344 -42.53 24.48 -16.89
C LYS A 344 -43.64 25.52 -16.86
N LYS A 345 -43.61 26.48 -17.79
CA LYS A 345 -44.64 27.51 -17.90
C LYS A 345 -46.01 26.94 -18.27
N LEU A 346 -46.04 25.88 -19.08
CA LEU A 346 -47.26 25.16 -19.41
C LEU A 346 -47.87 24.51 -18.17
N LEU A 347 -47.07 23.73 -17.43
CA LEU A 347 -47.51 23.03 -16.22
C LEU A 347 -48.11 23.96 -15.18
N VAL A 348 -47.50 25.13 -14.94
CA VAL A 348 -48.02 26.10 -13.94
C VAL A 348 -49.31 26.78 -14.39
N LYS A 349 -49.53 26.97 -15.70
CA LYS A 349 -50.62 27.80 -16.21
C LYS A 349 -51.88 27.00 -16.58
N GLN A 350 -51.72 25.82 -17.17
CA GLN A 350 -52.83 25.04 -17.72
C GLN A 350 -53.29 23.90 -16.79
N VAL A 351 -52.39 23.37 -15.96
CA VAL A 351 -52.67 22.18 -15.14
C VAL A 351 -52.78 22.56 -13.65
N LYS A 352 -53.85 22.12 -13.00
CA LYS A 352 -53.96 22.20 -11.53
C LYS A 352 -53.23 21.00 -10.91
N ILE A 353 -52.01 21.23 -10.44
CA ILE A 353 -51.17 20.21 -9.80
C ILE A 353 -51.28 20.36 -8.28
N ASN A 354 -51.56 19.26 -7.58
CA ASN A 354 -51.57 19.19 -6.12
C ASN A 354 -50.47 18.22 -5.63
N ALA A 355 -50.25 18.13 -4.31
CA ALA A 355 -49.21 17.27 -3.73
C ALA A 355 -49.40 15.77 -4.00
N GLY A 356 -50.62 15.33 -4.37
CA GLY A 356 -50.98 13.95 -4.65
C GLY A 356 -51.27 13.63 -6.12
N THR A 357 -51.21 14.61 -7.03
CA THR A 357 -51.53 14.38 -8.45
C THR A 357 -50.51 13.43 -9.09
N LEU A 358 -50.99 12.45 -9.83
CA LEU A 358 -50.12 11.54 -10.58
C LEU A 358 -49.96 12.05 -12.02
N PHE A 359 -48.76 11.87 -12.57
CA PHE A 359 -48.44 12.32 -13.93
C PHE A 359 -49.40 11.74 -14.99
N LYS A 360 -49.80 10.47 -14.82
CA LYS A 360 -50.73 9.78 -15.72
C LYS A 360 -52.12 10.44 -15.79
N ASP A 361 -52.56 11.10 -14.72
CA ASP A 361 -53.89 11.68 -14.62
C ASP A 361 -53.95 13.07 -15.28
N VAL A 362 -52.80 13.73 -15.39
CA VAL A 362 -52.65 15.05 -16.01
C VAL A 362 -52.11 15.00 -17.45
N LEU A 363 -51.46 13.90 -17.84
CA LEU A 363 -50.87 13.72 -19.18
C LEU A 363 -51.85 14.01 -20.34
N PRO A 364 -53.12 13.53 -20.32
CA PRO A 364 -54.08 13.81 -21.40
C PRO A 364 -54.42 15.30 -21.57
N GLN A 365 -54.05 16.16 -20.61
CA GLN A 365 -54.35 17.59 -20.66
C GLN A 365 -53.30 18.39 -21.46
N PHE A 366 -52.12 17.82 -21.71
CA PHE A 366 -51.01 18.53 -22.39
C PHE A 366 -50.21 17.66 -23.37
N GLU A 367 -50.66 16.42 -23.66
CA GLU A 367 -49.95 15.52 -24.58
C GLU A 367 -49.84 16.05 -26.02
N ASP A 368 -50.83 16.82 -26.48
CA ASP A 368 -50.88 17.41 -27.81
C ASP A 368 -50.20 18.80 -27.90
N GLU A 369 -49.70 19.34 -26.78
CA GLU A 369 -49.13 20.68 -26.75
C GLU A 369 -47.70 20.70 -27.28
N ASP A 370 -47.40 21.67 -28.16
CA ASP A 370 -46.08 21.81 -28.81
C ASP A 370 -44.93 21.85 -27.80
N ALA A 371 -45.14 22.46 -26.63
CA ALA A 371 -44.11 22.57 -25.60
C ALA A 371 -43.75 21.22 -24.95
N PHE A 372 -44.68 20.26 -24.90
CA PHE A 372 -44.42 18.91 -24.42
C PHE A 372 -43.69 18.09 -25.49
N ILE A 373 -44.18 18.12 -26.73
CA ILE A 373 -43.58 17.41 -27.87
C ILE A 373 -42.15 17.90 -28.13
N GLU A 374 -41.90 19.21 -28.05
CA GLU A 374 -40.58 19.81 -28.27
C GLU A 374 -39.56 19.39 -27.19
N LEU A 375 -40.03 19.10 -25.97
CA LEU A 375 -39.19 18.61 -24.88
C LEU A 375 -38.90 17.10 -25.02
N CYS A 376 -39.83 16.33 -25.58
CA CYS A 376 -39.65 14.90 -25.84
C CYS A 376 -38.49 14.65 -26.83
N GLY A 377 -37.42 14.02 -26.34
CA GLY A 377 -36.23 13.71 -27.15
C GLY A 377 -35.09 14.73 -27.03
N ARG A 378 -35.21 15.74 -26.17
CA ARG A 378 -34.11 16.63 -25.78
C ARG A 378 -33.35 16.11 -24.57
N ASN A 379 -32.11 16.56 -24.41
CA ASN A 379 -31.25 16.13 -23.31
C ASN A 379 -31.54 16.93 -22.02
N GLY A 380 -31.41 16.27 -20.87
CA GLY A 380 -31.58 16.87 -19.55
C GLY A 380 -32.88 16.43 -18.87
N SER A 381 -33.49 17.34 -18.10
CA SER A 381 -34.63 16.99 -17.25
C SER A 381 -35.83 16.53 -18.08
N THR A 382 -36.36 15.37 -17.73
CA THR A 382 -37.51 14.78 -18.44
C THR A 382 -38.80 15.53 -18.09
N PRO A 383 -39.86 15.44 -18.93
CA PRO A 383 -41.17 15.99 -18.56
C PRO A 383 -41.68 15.50 -17.21
N LEU A 384 -41.38 14.25 -16.84
CA LEU A 384 -41.76 13.66 -15.55
C LEU A 384 -41.00 14.29 -14.38
N GLU A 385 -39.70 14.53 -14.52
CA GLU A 385 -38.90 15.19 -13.50
C GLU A 385 -39.37 16.64 -13.27
N LEU A 386 -39.65 17.37 -14.35
CA LEU A 386 -40.16 18.73 -14.25
C LEU A 386 -41.55 18.80 -13.60
N PHE A 387 -42.37 17.76 -13.77
CA PHE A 387 -43.62 17.62 -13.05
C PHE A 387 -43.39 17.33 -11.57
N TRP A 388 -42.47 16.42 -11.23
CA TRP A 388 -42.14 16.11 -9.85
C TRP A 388 -41.54 17.30 -9.09
N ASP A 389 -40.75 18.16 -9.74
CA ASP A 389 -40.28 19.41 -9.13
C ASP A 389 -41.46 20.26 -8.61
N ILE A 390 -42.52 20.40 -9.41
CA ILE A 390 -43.71 21.18 -9.05
C ILE A 390 -44.53 20.46 -7.97
N VAL A 391 -44.69 19.13 -8.07
CA VAL A 391 -45.38 18.33 -7.05
C VAL A 391 -44.65 18.40 -5.71
N ASP A 392 -43.31 18.38 -5.72
CA ASP A 392 -42.50 18.49 -4.50
C ASP A 392 -42.62 19.89 -3.89
N GLU A 393 -42.56 20.96 -4.70
CA GLU A 393 -42.83 22.33 -4.24
C GLU A 393 -44.20 22.42 -3.54
N LYS A 394 -45.25 21.87 -4.16
CA LYS A 394 -46.59 21.82 -3.57
C LYS A 394 -46.67 20.96 -2.32
N SER A 395 -45.89 19.88 -2.25
CA SER A 395 -45.80 19.01 -1.08
C SER A 395 -45.09 19.69 0.09
N GLN A 396 -44.05 20.48 -0.19
CA GLN A 396 -43.35 21.29 0.80
C GLN A 396 -44.26 22.40 1.35
N ASP A 397 -44.98 23.11 0.48
CA ASP A 397 -45.99 24.11 0.89
C ASP A 397 -47.05 23.47 1.81
N LEU A 398 -47.57 22.30 1.42
CA LEU A 398 -48.56 21.56 2.21
C LEU A 398 -47.99 21.13 3.58
N LYS A 399 -46.71 20.76 3.64
CA LYS A 399 -46.05 20.40 4.89
C LYS A 399 -45.92 21.60 5.83
N VAL A 400 -45.50 22.76 5.34
CA VAL A 400 -45.43 24.00 6.15
C VAL A 400 -46.82 24.34 6.70
N LYS A 401 -47.85 24.23 5.86
CA LYS A 401 -49.25 24.40 6.25
C LYS A 401 -49.68 23.39 7.33
N LYS A 402 -49.34 22.11 7.17
CA LYS A 402 -49.61 21.08 8.18
C LYS A 402 -48.93 21.41 9.52
N ASP A 403 -47.65 21.78 9.51
CA ASP A 403 -46.89 22.12 10.71
C ASP A 403 -47.49 23.34 11.44
N LEU A 404 -48.02 24.30 10.68
CA LEU A 404 -48.74 25.45 11.23
C LEU A 404 -50.03 25.03 11.96
N VAL A 405 -50.82 24.14 11.35
CA VAL A 405 -52.03 23.58 11.97
C VAL A 405 -51.67 22.79 13.23
N GLU A 406 -50.63 21.95 13.20
CA GLU A 406 -50.15 21.23 14.38
C GLU A 406 -49.70 22.17 15.51
N ALA A 407 -49.03 23.28 15.18
CA ALA A 407 -48.60 24.29 16.15
C ALA A 407 -49.81 24.97 16.83
N VAL A 408 -50.81 25.38 16.04
CA VAL A 408 -52.05 25.99 16.56
C VAL A 408 -52.79 25.01 17.49
N LEU A 409 -52.93 23.75 17.07
CA LEU A 409 -53.58 22.72 17.90
C LEU A 409 -52.82 22.50 19.21
N ARG A 410 -51.48 22.50 19.18
CA ARG A 410 -50.65 22.35 20.39
C ARG A 410 -50.80 23.53 21.36
N GLU A 411 -50.85 24.76 20.86
CA GLU A 411 -50.99 25.97 21.67
C GLU A 411 -52.38 26.09 22.31
N SER A 412 -53.42 25.62 21.60
CA SER A 412 -54.81 25.65 22.07
C SER A 412 -55.11 24.70 23.25
N LYS A 413 -54.19 23.77 23.59
CA LYS A 413 -54.33 22.75 24.65
C LYS A 413 -55.61 21.89 24.54
N ILE A 414 -56.16 21.73 23.35
CA ILE A 414 -57.32 20.87 23.09
C ILE A 414 -56.84 19.41 23.00
N ASP A 415 -57.68 18.45 23.41
CA ASP A 415 -57.38 17.03 23.26
C ASP A 415 -57.30 16.67 21.76
N TYR A 416 -56.10 16.25 21.34
CA TYR A 416 -55.79 15.95 19.95
C TYR A 416 -56.62 14.78 19.41
N ASP A 417 -56.99 13.82 20.28
CA ASP A 417 -57.82 12.67 19.90
C ASP A 417 -59.29 13.07 19.67
N GLU A 418 -59.78 14.10 20.39
CA GLU A 418 -61.16 14.61 20.24
C GLU A 418 -61.30 15.44 18.97
N VAL A 419 -60.30 16.28 18.68
CA VAL A 419 -60.25 17.12 17.47
C VAL A 419 -60.23 16.28 16.19
N LEU A 420 -59.44 15.20 16.18
CA LEU A 420 -59.29 14.32 15.02
C LEU A 420 -60.40 13.27 14.88
N SER A 421 -61.39 13.26 15.77
CA SER A 421 -62.49 12.27 15.77
C SER A 421 -63.34 12.28 14.50
N SER A 422 -63.56 13.46 13.91
CA SER A 422 -64.24 13.62 12.63
C SER A 422 -63.68 14.81 11.84
N LYS A 423 -63.90 14.81 10.51
CA LYS A 423 -63.51 15.91 9.63
C LYS A 423 -64.28 17.21 9.98
N GLU A 424 -65.56 17.09 10.32
CA GLU A 424 -66.42 18.23 10.67
C GLU A 424 -65.94 18.88 11.98
N THR A 425 -65.66 18.09 13.01
CA THR A 425 -65.11 18.59 14.27
C THR A 425 -63.74 19.24 14.10
N PHE A 426 -62.91 18.72 13.19
CA PHE A 426 -61.61 19.31 12.86
C PHE A 426 -61.75 20.69 12.20
N VAL A 427 -62.65 20.85 11.23
CA VAL A 427 -62.89 22.14 10.57
C VAL A 427 -63.57 23.13 11.53
N ASP A 428 -64.52 22.68 12.34
CA ASP A 428 -65.20 23.52 13.34
C ASP A 428 -64.24 24.00 14.43
N THR A 429 -63.31 23.16 14.87
CA THR A 429 -62.29 23.58 15.86
C THR A 429 -61.32 24.59 15.27
N LEU A 430 -60.85 24.39 14.04
CA LEU A 430 -59.98 25.36 13.36
C LEU A 430 -60.66 26.69 13.06
N THR A 431 -61.93 26.69 12.66
CA THR A 431 -62.69 27.93 12.42
C THR A 431 -63.00 28.71 13.71
N ASN A 432 -63.16 28.01 14.83
CA ASN A 432 -63.38 28.63 16.14
C ASN A 432 -62.08 29.17 16.77
N ILE A 433 -60.92 28.61 16.43
CA ILE A 433 -59.60 29.12 16.85
C ILE A 433 -59.28 30.36 16.00
N LYS A 434 -59.56 31.55 16.54
CA LYS A 434 -59.28 32.84 15.90
C LYS A 434 -57.78 33.17 15.95
N ASP A 435 -56.99 32.43 15.19
CA ASP A 435 -55.55 32.63 15.04
C ASP A 435 -55.23 33.26 13.67
N ASP A 436 -54.47 34.35 13.67
CA ASP A 436 -54.07 35.07 12.46
C ASP A 436 -53.32 34.17 11.47
N ARG A 437 -52.63 33.12 11.94
CA ARG A 437 -51.92 32.14 11.12
C ARG A 437 -52.86 31.29 10.26
N LEU A 438 -54.10 31.06 10.72
CA LEU A 438 -55.09 30.26 9.99
C LEU A 438 -55.78 31.03 8.86
N SER A 439 -55.56 32.36 8.76
CA SER A 439 -56.08 33.19 7.66
C SER A 439 -55.48 32.85 6.29
N ALA A 440 -54.34 32.15 6.27
CA ALA A 440 -53.67 31.67 5.05
C ALA A 440 -54.34 30.44 4.41
N PHE A 441 -55.36 29.87 5.06
CA PHE A 441 -56.09 28.70 4.59
C PHE A 441 -57.45 29.10 4.02
N ASP A 442 -57.82 28.50 2.88
CA ASP A 442 -59.22 28.49 2.47
C ASP A 442 -59.95 27.37 3.24
N LEU A 443 -60.41 27.72 4.44
CA LEU A 443 -61.16 26.81 5.31
C LEU A 443 -62.57 26.48 4.78
N THR A 444 -62.98 27.08 3.65
CA THR A 444 -64.30 26.84 3.05
C THR A 444 -64.30 25.72 2.00
N ASP A 445 -63.12 25.31 1.52
CA ASP A 445 -62.98 24.20 0.57
C ASP A 445 -62.95 22.84 1.30
N VAL A 446 -64.14 22.28 1.54
CA VAL A 446 -64.34 20.98 2.18
C VAL A 446 -64.23 19.82 1.16
N SER A 447 -63.87 20.08 -0.10
CA SER A 447 -63.70 19.04 -1.11
C SER A 447 -62.67 17.98 -0.68
N GLU A 448 -62.74 16.78 -1.25
CA GLU A 448 -61.79 15.71 -0.93
C GLU A 448 -60.35 16.10 -1.28
N ASP A 449 -60.18 16.91 -2.33
CA ASP A 449 -58.90 17.46 -2.82
C ASP A 449 -58.48 18.77 -2.12
N GLY A 450 -59.33 19.31 -1.24
CA GLY A 450 -59.06 20.54 -0.51
C GLY A 450 -57.89 20.38 0.45
N GLU A 451 -57.06 21.42 0.58
CA GLU A 451 -55.83 21.39 1.39
C GLU A 451 -56.09 20.97 2.84
N VAL A 452 -57.19 21.42 3.43
CA VAL A 452 -57.61 21.10 4.80
C VAL A 452 -57.98 19.63 4.96
N SER A 453 -58.59 19.04 3.92
CA SER A 453 -58.97 17.62 3.89
C SER A 453 -57.73 16.73 3.87
N VAL A 454 -56.75 17.07 3.02
CA VAL A 454 -55.48 16.34 2.93
C VAL A 454 -54.69 16.45 4.23
N ILE A 455 -54.63 17.64 4.85
CA ILE A 455 -53.99 17.83 6.15
C ILE A 455 -54.66 16.96 7.21
N TYR A 456 -56.00 16.96 7.30
CA TYR A 456 -56.74 16.11 8.23
C TYR A 456 -56.37 14.62 8.08
N SER A 457 -56.41 14.09 6.85
CA SER A 457 -56.05 12.69 6.58
C SER A 457 -54.60 12.37 6.97
N GLN A 458 -53.66 13.29 6.72
CA GLN A 458 -52.26 13.11 7.13
C GLN A 458 -52.08 13.12 8.65
N LEU A 459 -52.81 13.96 9.39
CA LEU A 459 -52.76 14.01 10.85
C LEU A 459 -53.37 12.75 11.48
N VAL A 460 -54.51 12.29 10.97
CA VAL A 460 -55.13 11.02 11.41
C VAL A 460 -54.20 9.84 11.15
N HIS A 461 -53.55 9.80 9.98
CA HIS A 461 -52.59 8.74 9.66
C HIS A 461 -51.36 8.79 10.56
N ALA A 462 -50.79 9.98 10.81
CA ALA A 462 -49.66 10.16 11.71
C ALA A 462 -49.99 9.74 13.15
N GLN A 463 -51.17 10.10 13.65
CA GLN A 463 -51.65 9.69 14.97
C GLN A 463 -51.82 8.17 15.07
N THR A 464 -52.31 7.54 14.00
CA THR A 464 -52.43 6.08 13.91
C THR A 464 -51.06 5.40 13.98
N ILE A 465 -50.07 5.92 13.25
CA ILE A 465 -48.68 5.40 13.28
C ILE A 465 -48.08 5.57 14.67
N LEU A 466 -48.22 6.74 15.30
CA LEU A 466 -47.71 6.97 16.65
C LEU A 466 -48.35 6.02 17.66
N ALA A 467 -49.66 5.81 17.58
CA ALA A 467 -50.37 4.85 18.43
C ALA A 467 -49.87 3.41 18.19
N GLN A 468 -49.62 3.02 16.94
CA GLN A 468 -49.02 1.72 16.61
C GLN A 468 -47.60 1.59 17.17
N LYS A 469 -46.75 2.60 17.00
CA LYS A 469 -45.38 2.61 17.53
C LYS A 469 -45.37 2.47 19.05
N ALA A 470 -46.19 3.25 19.76
CA ALA A 470 -46.34 3.17 21.21
C ALA A 470 -46.81 1.78 21.67
N ARG A 471 -47.69 1.12 20.90
CA ARG A 471 -48.10 -0.28 21.15
C ARG A 471 -46.92 -1.24 21.03
N THR A 472 -46.15 -1.15 19.96
CA THR A 472 -44.98 -2.03 19.74
C THR A 472 -43.88 -1.81 20.78
N GLU A 473 -43.63 -0.57 21.19
CA GLU A 473 -42.66 -0.25 22.25
C GLU A 473 -43.11 -0.80 23.60
N PHE A 474 -44.41 -0.67 23.92
CA PHE A 474 -44.96 -1.26 25.13
C PHE A 474 -44.81 -2.79 25.12
N GLU A 475 -45.18 -3.46 24.03
CA GLU A 475 -45.06 -4.91 23.88
C GLU A 475 -43.61 -5.40 24.02
N LYS A 476 -42.63 -4.71 23.42
CA LYS A 476 -41.21 -5.01 23.59
C LYS A 476 -40.74 -4.79 25.04
N SER A 477 -41.31 -3.80 25.73
CA SER A 477 -40.96 -3.52 27.13
C SER A 477 -41.52 -4.54 28.12
N ILE A 478 -42.42 -5.44 27.70
CA ILE A 478 -43.08 -6.41 28.61
C ILE A 478 -42.04 -7.30 29.28
N ALA A 479 -41.07 -7.86 28.56
CA ALA A 479 -40.07 -8.76 29.15
C ALA A 479 -39.22 -8.05 30.23
N ASN A 480 -38.76 -6.83 29.98
CA ASN A 480 -37.98 -6.06 30.96
C ASN A 480 -38.83 -5.70 32.19
N ARG A 481 -40.09 -5.29 31.96
CA ARG A 481 -41.04 -5.01 33.05
C ARG A 481 -41.39 -6.27 33.83
N ALA A 482 -41.43 -7.42 33.16
CA ALA A 482 -41.69 -8.71 33.77
C ALA A 482 -40.56 -9.06 34.74
N HIS A 483 -39.32 -8.82 34.32
CA HIS A 483 -38.13 -8.96 35.15
C HIS A 483 -38.14 -8.01 36.37
N ASP A 484 -38.44 -6.72 36.17
CA ASP A 484 -38.54 -5.75 37.27
C ASP A 484 -39.58 -6.18 38.30
N LEU A 485 -40.74 -6.65 37.82
CA LEU A 485 -41.81 -7.16 38.67
C LEU A 485 -41.39 -8.46 39.36
N ALA A 486 -40.64 -9.35 38.70
CA ALA A 486 -40.09 -10.58 39.31
C ALA A 486 -39.11 -10.26 40.46
N ASN A 487 -38.22 -9.29 40.28
CA ASN A 487 -37.31 -8.84 41.33
C ASN A 487 -38.07 -8.23 42.52
N TRP A 488 -39.12 -7.44 42.24
CA TRP A 488 -39.98 -6.89 43.28
C TRP A 488 -40.73 -8.01 44.03
N LEU A 489 -41.28 -8.99 43.32
CA LEU A 489 -41.91 -10.18 43.90
C LEU A 489 -40.93 -10.93 44.80
N GLN A 490 -39.67 -11.08 44.39
CA GLN A 490 -38.63 -11.75 45.16
C GLN A 490 -38.36 -11.09 46.53
N GLN A 491 -38.43 -9.77 46.59
CA GLN A 491 -38.16 -9.02 47.83
C GLN A 491 -39.37 -8.98 48.77
N ASN A 492 -40.59 -9.19 48.26
CA ASN A 492 -41.85 -9.00 48.99
C ASN A 492 -42.70 -10.28 49.06
N LEU A 493 -42.10 -11.47 48.89
CA LEU A 493 -42.84 -12.76 48.91
C LEU A 493 -43.70 -12.95 50.17
N ALA A 494 -43.23 -12.47 51.34
CA ALA A 494 -43.92 -12.66 52.61
C ALA A 494 -45.19 -11.81 52.76
N ASP A 495 -45.30 -10.73 51.99
CA ASP A 495 -46.41 -9.76 52.09
C ASP A 495 -47.51 -10.02 51.05
N ILE A 496 -47.32 -11.01 50.16
CA ILE A 496 -48.27 -11.33 49.09
C ILE A 496 -49.19 -12.46 49.53
N SER A 497 -50.46 -12.13 49.77
CA SER A 497 -51.48 -13.02 50.33
C SER A 497 -51.81 -14.26 49.48
N ILE A 498 -51.52 -14.18 48.18
CA ILE A 498 -51.77 -15.21 47.15
C ILE A 498 -50.68 -16.31 47.15
N LEU A 499 -49.51 -16.03 47.75
CA LEU A 499 -48.36 -16.93 47.78
C LEU A 499 -48.24 -17.65 49.13
N VAL A 500 -48.03 -18.97 49.08
CA VAL A 500 -47.67 -19.76 50.27
C VAL A 500 -46.27 -20.34 50.04
N VAL A 501 -45.33 -19.99 50.92
CA VAL A 501 -43.96 -20.52 50.89
C VAL A 501 -43.91 -21.74 51.81
N ALA A 502 -43.78 -22.94 51.24
CA ALA A 502 -43.73 -24.19 52.00
C ALA A 502 -42.47 -25.00 51.68
N GLU A 503 -41.90 -25.67 52.69
CA GLU A 503 -40.74 -26.56 52.54
C GLU A 503 -41.13 -28.00 52.15
N GLU A 504 -42.41 -28.38 52.35
CA GLU A 504 -42.99 -29.69 52.03
C GLU A 504 -44.30 -29.55 51.22
N GLU A 505 -44.74 -30.61 50.51
CA GLU A 505 -46.02 -30.62 49.76
C GLU A 505 -47.22 -30.43 50.70
N VAL A 506 -47.75 -29.20 50.77
CA VAL A 506 -49.00 -28.88 51.46
C VAL A 506 -50.14 -28.83 50.44
N ASP A 507 -51.31 -29.37 50.79
CA ASP A 507 -52.51 -29.34 49.95
C ASP A 507 -53.36 -28.11 50.36
N GLU A 508 -53.08 -26.95 49.73
CA GLU A 508 -53.81 -25.69 49.93
C GLU A 508 -54.26 -25.09 48.59
N ASP A 509 -55.40 -24.40 48.56
CA ASP A 509 -56.02 -23.75 47.38
C ASP A 509 -55.25 -22.48 46.88
N LYS A 510 -53.97 -22.31 47.23
CA LYS A 510 -53.16 -21.11 46.93
C LYS A 510 -51.99 -21.43 45.99
N THR A 511 -51.36 -20.40 45.39
CA THR A 511 -50.16 -20.61 44.57
C THR A 511 -48.99 -20.93 45.50
N ILE A 512 -48.51 -22.18 45.46
CA ILE A 512 -47.44 -22.66 46.34
C ILE A 512 -46.08 -22.45 45.67
N ILE A 513 -45.20 -21.73 46.38
CA ILE A 513 -43.79 -21.61 46.02
C ILE A 513 -43.00 -22.50 46.98
N TYR A 514 -42.55 -23.65 46.49
CA TYR A 514 -41.67 -24.53 47.25
C TYR A 514 -40.30 -23.89 47.39
N LYS A 515 -39.91 -23.58 48.63
CA LYS A 515 -38.57 -23.09 48.96
C LYS A 515 -37.75 -24.26 49.47
N LYS A 516 -36.87 -24.82 48.62
CA LYS A 516 -35.89 -25.83 49.05
C LYS A 516 -34.51 -25.18 49.10
N GLY A 517 -34.13 -24.67 50.28
CA GLY A 517 -32.95 -23.80 50.42
C GLY A 517 -33.20 -22.41 49.80
N ASP A 518 -32.35 -21.98 48.85
CA ASP A 518 -32.51 -20.72 48.10
C ASP A 518 -33.22 -20.88 46.74
N LYS A 519 -33.73 -22.08 46.44
CA LYS A 519 -34.47 -22.35 45.20
C LYS A 519 -35.97 -22.28 45.43
N TYR A 520 -36.63 -21.44 44.64
CA TYR A 520 -38.08 -21.37 44.52
C TYR A 520 -38.52 -22.25 43.35
N SER A 521 -39.40 -23.22 43.60
CA SER A 521 -40.03 -24.03 42.55
C SER A 521 -41.54 -23.89 42.64
N LEU A 522 -42.17 -23.57 41.52
CA LEU A 522 -43.60 -23.26 41.45
C LEU A 522 -44.38 -24.51 41.02
N LYS A 523 -45.42 -24.90 41.75
CA LYS A 523 -46.35 -25.96 41.30
C LYS A 523 -47.81 -25.55 41.56
N LYS A 524 -48.60 -25.66 40.49
CA LYS A 524 -50.07 -25.48 40.36
C LYS A 524 -50.66 -24.07 40.58
N HIS A 525 -51.72 -23.82 39.78
CA HIS A 525 -52.56 -22.63 39.62
C HIS A 525 -51.92 -21.38 38.99
N LEU A 526 -51.65 -21.45 37.69
CA LEU A 526 -51.47 -20.27 36.81
C LEU A 526 -52.82 -19.75 36.25
N ASP A 527 -53.95 -20.29 36.71
CA ASP A 527 -55.24 -20.14 36.04
C ASP A 527 -56.07 -18.93 36.51
N ASP A 528 -55.68 -18.28 37.62
CA ASP A 528 -56.38 -17.09 38.15
C ASP A 528 -55.53 -15.81 37.99
N LEU A 529 -55.14 -15.51 36.75
CA LEU A 529 -54.43 -14.29 36.37
C LEU A 529 -55.14 -13.00 36.81
N GLN A 530 -56.46 -13.08 37.00
CA GLN A 530 -57.29 -11.96 37.42
C GLN A 530 -57.06 -11.62 38.90
N GLN A 531 -56.97 -12.63 39.78
CA GLN A 531 -56.62 -12.42 41.19
C GLN A 531 -55.20 -11.85 41.36
N TRP A 532 -54.26 -12.36 40.55
CA TRP A 532 -52.90 -11.81 40.50
C TRP A 532 -52.88 -10.35 40.03
N SER A 533 -53.64 -10.02 38.99
CA SER A 533 -53.76 -8.64 38.51
C SER A 533 -54.38 -7.72 39.57
N ASP A 534 -55.39 -8.20 40.31
CA ASP A 534 -56.09 -7.42 41.33
C ASP A 534 -55.21 -7.15 42.56
N GLU A 535 -54.41 -8.11 43.01
CA GLU A 535 -53.50 -7.92 44.14
C GLU A 535 -52.25 -7.11 43.72
N LEU A 536 -51.72 -7.36 42.52
CA LEU A 536 -50.60 -6.60 41.97
C LEU A 536 -50.98 -5.19 41.55
N SER A 537 -52.26 -4.89 41.29
CA SER A 537 -52.75 -3.52 41.02
C SER A 537 -52.41 -2.51 42.12
N LYS A 538 -52.16 -2.98 43.34
CA LYS A 538 -51.76 -2.16 44.48
C LYS A 538 -50.27 -1.82 44.47
N THR A 539 -49.47 -2.46 43.62
CA THR A 539 -48.01 -2.35 43.60
C THR A 539 -47.53 -1.24 42.66
N PRO A 540 -46.51 -0.46 43.04
CA PRO A 540 -46.06 0.68 42.24
C PRO A 540 -45.46 0.27 40.88
N VAL A 541 -44.82 -0.91 40.83
CA VAL A 541 -44.20 -1.46 39.61
C VAL A 541 -45.28 -1.84 38.58
N PHE A 542 -46.33 -2.54 39.03
CA PHE A 542 -47.44 -2.92 38.16
C PHE A 542 -48.32 -1.72 37.78
N GLN A 543 -48.58 -0.77 38.68
CA GLN A 543 -49.33 0.47 38.37
C GLN A 543 -48.68 1.29 37.26
N LYS A 544 -47.34 1.34 37.21
CA LYS A 544 -46.63 2.00 36.12
C LYS A 544 -46.83 1.28 34.79
N ALA A 545 -46.87 -0.05 34.79
CA ALA A 545 -47.18 -0.84 33.59
C ALA A 545 -48.64 -0.68 33.18
N GLU A 546 -49.58 -0.71 34.13
CA GLU A 546 -51.01 -0.58 33.89
C GLU A 546 -51.39 0.82 33.37
N SER A 547 -50.83 1.88 33.94
CA SER A 547 -51.07 3.25 33.48
C SER A 547 -50.54 3.47 32.05
N THR A 548 -49.38 2.88 31.72
CA THR A 548 -48.84 2.91 30.36
C THR A 548 -49.74 2.12 29.40
N ALA A 549 -50.16 0.92 29.78
CA ALA A 549 -51.06 0.08 28.99
C ALA A 549 -52.42 0.76 28.76
N SER A 550 -52.96 1.46 29.76
CA SER A 550 -54.23 2.17 29.68
C SER A 550 -54.19 3.36 28.70
N LYS A 551 -53.04 4.05 28.61
CA LYS A 551 -52.83 5.11 27.61
C LYS A 551 -52.73 4.55 26.19
N VAL A 552 -52.00 3.46 26.02
CA VAL A 552 -51.69 2.88 24.70
C VAL A 552 -52.84 2.07 24.10
N TYR A 553 -53.64 1.42 24.95
CA TYR A 553 -54.76 0.55 24.57
C TYR A 553 -56.13 1.10 25.01
N LYS A 554 -56.31 2.43 25.05
CA LYS A 554 -57.57 3.12 25.42
C LYS A 554 -58.82 2.52 24.73
N ASN A 555 -58.70 2.17 23.44
CA ASN A 555 -59.80 1.64 22.62
C ASN A 555 -59.81 0.11 22.48
N HIS A 556 -58.92 -0.62 23.17
CA HIS A 556 -58.77 -2.08 23.05
C HIS A 556 -58.62 -2.76 24.43
N PRO A 557 -59.69 -2.80 25.25
CA PRO A 557 -59.64 -3.30 26.62
C PRO A 557 -59.24 -4.79 26.71
N ALA A 558 -59.68 -5.61 25.76
CA ALA A 558 -59.34 -7.04 25.72
C ALA A 558 -57.84 -7.29 25.50
N LYS A 559 -57.20 -6.51 24.60
CA LYS A 559 -55.76 -6.60 24.35
C LYS A 559 -54.94 -6.09 25.52
N LYS A 560 -55.39 -5.01 26.19
CA LYS A 560 -54.79 -4.53 27.44
C LYS A 560 -54.73 -5.65 28.48
N ALA A 561 -55.88 -6.30 28.75
CA ALA A 561 -55.98 -7.36 29.74
C ALA A 561 -55.06 -8.55 29.41
N ALA A 562 -55.00 -8.97 28.13
CA ALA A 562 -54.12 -10.04 27.69
C ALA A 562 -52.62 -9.74 27.89
N LEU A 563 -52.17 -8.51 27.60
CA LEU A 563 -50.77 -8.12 27.76
C LEU A 563 -50.35 -7.97 29.22
N LEU A 564 -51.25 -7.45 30.08
CA LEU A 564 -51.01 -7.42 31.53
C LEU A 564 -50.99 -8.83 32.13
N GLY A 565 -51.86 -9.74 31.67
CA GLY A 565 -51.79 -11.15 32.04
C GLY A 565 -50.49 -11.82 31.59
N LYS A 566 -50.00 -11.49 30.38
CA LYS A 566 -48.70 -11.94 29.88
C LYS A 566 -47.54 -11.44 30.75
N LEU A 567 -47.55 -10.16 31.14
CA LEU A 567 -46.57 -9.57 32.05
C LEU A 567 -46.48 -10.36 33.37
N VAL A 568 -47.63 -10.61 34.00
CA VAL A 568 -47.70 -11.40 35.26
C VAL A 568 -47.15 -12.81 35.06
N LYS A 569 -47.53 -13.48 33.98
CA LYS A 569 -47.06 -14.84 33.67
C LYS A 569 -45.54 -14.91 33.47
N GLU A 570 -44.97 -13.97 32.72
CA GLU A 570 -43.52 -13.89 32.49
C GLU A 570 -42.78 -13.60 33.81
N SER A 571 -43.28 -12.68 34.65
CA SER A 571 -42.69 -12.39 35.96
C SER A 571 -42.64 -13.59 36.89
N ILE A 572 -43.71 -14.37 36.95
CA ILE A 572 -43.78 -15.58 37.78
C ILE A 572 -42.80 -16.65 37.25
N THR A 573 -42.62 -16.72 35.92
CA THR A 573 -41.67 -17.64 35.30
C THR A 573 -40.23 -17.25 35.62
N ASP A 574 -39.88 -15.96 35.48
CA ASP A 574 -38.55 -15.42 35.80
C ASP A 574 -38.16 -15.63 37.27
N LEU A 575 -39.13 -15.48 38.19
CA LEU A 575 -38.94 -15.74 39.63
C LEU A 575 -38.46 -17.18 39.91
N SER A 576 -38.93 -18.16 39.11
CA SER A 576 -38.61 -19.57 39.30
C SER A 576 -37.22 -20.00 38.78
N GLN A 577 -36.56 -19.17 37.96
CA GLN A 577 -35.34 -19.58 37.22
C GLN A 577 -34.02 -18.99 37.76
N SER A 578 -34.01 -18.15 38.79
CA SER A 578 -32.91 -17.17 38.97
C SER A 578 -31.48 -17.74 39.20
N LEU A 579 -30.62 -17.54 38.18
CA LEU A 579 -29.14 -17.63 38.21
C LEU A 579 -28.52 -16.29 38.72
N LYS A 580 -29.29 -15.21 38.65
CA LYS A 580 -28.83 -13.81 38.81
C LYS A 580 -28.29 -13.43 40.19
N PRO A 581 -28.86 -13.89 41.33
CA PRO A 581 -28.29 -13.60 42.65
C PRO A 581 -26.88 -14.20 42.83
N TYR A 582 -26.69 -15.41 42.32
CA TYR A 582 -25.40 -16.09 42.34
C TYR A 582 -24.36 -15.31 41.54
N LEU A 583 -24.65 -14.97 40.28
CA LEU A 583 -23.74 -14.18 39.44
C LEU A 583 -23.47 -12.77 39.99
N THR A 584 -24.45 -12.15 40.64
CA THR A 584 -24.28 -10.84 41.28
C THR A 584 -23.32 -10.91 42.46
N ALA A 585 -23.42 -11.97 43.27
CA ALA A 585 -22.46 -12.24 44.35
C ALA A 585 -21.05 -12.48 43.79
N VAL A 586 -20.93 -13.30 42.73
CA VAL A 586 -19.65 -13.57 42.04
C VAL A 586 -19.03 -12.29 41.51
N ARG A 587 -19.80 -11.47 40.78
CA ARG A 587 -19.36 -10.18 40.24
C ARG A 587 -18.82 -9.27 41.34
N THR A 588 -19.58 -9.07 42.41
CA THR A 588 -19.20 -8.20 43.53
C THR A 588 -17.91 -8.70 44.21
N SER A 589 -17.79 -10.00 44.42
CA SER A 589 -16.60 -10.60 45.03
C SER A 589 -15.37 -10.55 44.12
N LEU A 590 -15.53 -10.76 42.80
CA LEU A 590 -14.43 -10.62 41.83
C LEU A 590 -13.95 -9.17 41.73
N THR A 591 -14.88 -8.21 41.66
CA THR A 591 -14.53 -6.79 41.69
C THR A 591 -13.81 -6.43 42.98
N ALA A 592 -14.16 -7.00 44.13
CA ALA A 592 -13.41 -6.76 45.36
C ALA A 592 -12.03 -7.46 45.37
N ALA A 593 -11.91 -8.64 44.77
CA ALA A 593 -10.69 -9.45 44.79
C ALA A 593 -9.60 -8.96 43.83
N ILE A 594 -9.96 -8.35 42.69
CA ILE A 594 -8.99 -7.83 41.71
C ILE A 594 -8.49 -6.45 42.15
N CYS A 595 -7.59 -6.46 43.15
CA CYS A 595 -6.87 -5.30 43.66
C CYS A 595 -5.37 -5.59 43.59
N LEU A 596 -4.87 -5.78 42.37
CA LEU A 596 -3.52 -6.27 42.11
C LEU A 596 -2.50 -5.13 42.06
N GLU A 597 -1.33 -5.35 42.65
CA GLU A 597 -0.19 -4.44 42.59
C GLU A 597 0.96 -5.06 41.77
N ASP A 598 1.79 -4.21 41.15
CA ASP A 598 3.04 -4.66 40.51
C ASP A 598 4.07 -5.00 41.60
N PHE A 599 3.97 -6.23 42.10
CA PHE A 599 4.79 -6.75 43.19
C PHE A 599 5.66 -7.91 42.67
N SER A 600 6.99 -7.73 42.75
CA SER A 600 7.96 -8.75 42.32
C SER A 600 7.91 -9.99 43.20
N SER A 601 8.10 -11.18 42.60
CA SER A 601 8.00 -12.40 43.39
C SER A 601 9.12 -12.52 44.41
N GLN A 602 8.80 -12.91 45.64
CA GLN A 602 9.80 -13.03 46.71
C GLN A 602 10.66 -14.31 46.61
N LEU A 603 10.15 -15.34 45.93
CA LEU A 603 10.82 -16.63 45.82
C LEU A 603 11.54 -16.81 44.48
N VAL A 604 11.07 -16.15 43.43
CA VAL A 604 11.69 -16.23 42.09
C VAL A 604 12.31 -14.89 41.75
N GLU A 605 13.62 -14.80 41.94
CA GLU A 605 14.37 -13.57 41.63
C GLU A 605 14.20 -13.15 40.16
N ARG A 606 14.08 -11.83 39.95
CA ARG A 606 14.02 -11.16 38.64
C ARG A 606 12.81 -11.49 37.75
N HIS A 607 11.80 -12.18 38.29
CA HIS A 607 10.54 -12.43 37.58
C HIS A 607 9.34 -12.06 38.45
N ASN A 608 8.40 -11.29 37.89
CA ASN A 608 7.09 -11.06 38.52
C ASN A 608 6.19 -12.28 38.28
N ARG A 609 6.46 -13.35 39.03
CA ARG A 609 5.69 -14.60 38.98
C ARG A 609 4.42 -14.44 39.84
N PRO A 610 3.25 -14.92 39.38
CA PRO A 610 2.00 -14.86 40.15
C PRO A 610 2.14 -15.56 41.50
N GLU A 611 2.03 -14.82 42.61
CA GLU A 611 2.29 -15.34 43.96
C GLU A 611 1.32 -16.46 44.35
N ILE A 612 0.12 -16.48 43.78
CA ILE A 612 -0.85 -17.56 44.02
C ILE A 612 -0.42 -18.92 43.45
N GLU A 613 0.56 -18.95 42.53
CA GLU A 613 1.12 -20.16 41.91
C GLU A 613 2.48 -20.56 42.49
N VAL A 614 2.98 -19.84 43.51
CA VAL A 614 4.25 -20.11 44.17
C VAL A 614 4.00 -20.61 45.58
N ASP A 615 4.89 -21.48 46.09
CA ASP A 615 4.82 -21.99 47.46
C ASP A 615 5.21 -20.91 48.47
N ASN A 616 4.22 -20.13 48.92
CA ASN A 616 4.36 -19.08 49.91
C ASN A 616 4.32 -19.56 51.37
N SER A 617 4.75 -20.80 51.64
CA SER A 617 4.87 -21.36 53.00
C SER A 617 5.69 -20.50 53.96
N HIS A 618 6.60 -19.66 53.46
CA HIS A 618 7.45 -18.78 54.27
C HIS A 618 6.86 -17.36 54.46
N ASN A 619 5.92 -16.93 53.60
CA ASN A 619 5.33 -15.59 53.59
C ASN A 619 3.80 -15.67 53.32
N PRO A 620 3.02 -16.20 54.27
CA PRO A 620 1.58 -16.42 54.08
C PRO A 620 0.79 -15.12 53.87
N GLU A 621 1.31 -13.97 54.29
CA GLU A 621 0.70 -12.66 54.12
C GLU A 621 0.54 -12.20 52.67
N LEU A 622 1.27 -12.81 51.73
CA LEU A 622 1.16 -12.51 50.29
C LEU A 622 -0.09 -13.13 49.65
N ILE A 623 -0.69 -14.13 50.32
CA ILE A 623 -1.91 -14.80 49.91
C ILE A 623 -3.07 -14.25 50.74
N LEU A 624 -4.09 -13.74 50.06
CA LEU A 624 -5.29 -13.21 50.70
C LEU A 624 -6.30 -14.34 50.97
N ASN A 625 -7.28 -14.06 51.83
CA ASN A 625 -8.29 -15.05 52.21
C ASN A 625 -9.11 -15.51 50.99
N PRO A 626 -9.13 -16.81 50.67
CA PRO A 626 -9.90 -17.32 49.56
C PRO A 626 -11.40 -17.28 49.87
N VAL A 627 -12.22 -17.01 48.85
CA VAL A 627 -13.67 -16.95 48.95
C VAL A 627 -14.28 -18.01 48.04
N THR A 628 -15.14 -18.87 48.58
CA THR A 628 -15.92 -19.81 47.78
C THR A 628 -17.38 -19.37 47.75
N ILE A 629 -17.95 -19.21 46.56
CA ILE A 629 -19.37 -18.89 46.37
C ILE A 629 -20.02 -20.10 45.72
N CYS A 630 -20.97 -20.70 46.43
CA CYS A 630 -21.65 -21.93 46.00
C CYS A 630 -23.12 -21.64 45.73
N ARG A 631 -23.64 -22.13 44.61
CA ARG A 631 -25.09 -22.26 44.38
C ARG A 631 -25.58 -23.62 44.85
N ASN A 632 -24.76 -24.66 44.64
CA ASN A 632 -24.94 -26.02 45.15
C ASN A 632 -23.57 -26.72 45.22
N GLU A 633 -23.50 -27.97 45.69
CA GLU A 633 -22.24 -28.72 45.81
C GLU A 633 -21.52 -28.97 44.47
N ASN A 634 -22.27 -28.91 43.37
CA ASN A 634 -21.83 -29.19 42.02
C ASN A 634 -21.64 -27.93 41.16
N GLU A 635 -21.94 -26.75 41.69
CA GLU A 635 -21.91 -25.47 40.97
C GLU A 635 -21.41 -24.40 41.95
N LYS A 636 -20.11 -24.13 41.85
CA LYS A 636 -19.40 -23.25 42.77
C LYS A 636 -18.18 -22.62 42.11
N ILE A 637 -17.80 -21.46 42.62
CA ILE A 637 -16.60 -20.74 42.21
C ILE A 637 -15.71 -20.49 43.43
N LEU A 638 -14.41 -20.66 43.24
CA LEU A 638 -13.37 -20.37 44.22
C LEU A 638 -12.53 -19.21 43.69
N ILE A 639 -12.42 -18.15 44.49
CA ILE A 639 -11.63 -16.97 44.21
C ILE A 639 -10.50 -16.93 45.23
N GLU A 640 -9.27 -16.99 44.76
CA GLU A 640 -8.05 -16.99 45.58
C GLU A 640 -7.21 -15.78 45.20
N PRO A 641 -7.35 -14.66 45.93
CA PRO A 641 -6.56 -13.46 45.67
C PRO A 641 -5.17 -13.55 46.31
N SER A 642 -4.20 -12.89 45.69
CA SER A 642 -2.85 -12.61 46.21
C SER A 642 -2.48 -11.16 45.88
N ILE A 643 -1.31 -10.70 46.35
CA ILE A 643 -0.85 -9.32 46.12
C ILE A 643 -0.74 -8.92 44.64
N ASN A 644 -0.27 -9.83 43.77
CA ASN A 644 -0.03 -9.56 42.34
C ASN A 644 -0.87 -10.42 41.39
N SER A 645 -1.70 -11.32 41.91
CA SER A 645 -2.52 -12.22 41.08
C SER A 645 -3.82 -12.67 41.74
N VAL A 646 -4.83 -13.01 40.95
CA VAL A 646 -6.06 -13.66 41.43
C VAL A 646 -6.27 -14.94 40.62
N ARG A 647 -6.47 -16.05 41.31
CA ARG A 647 -6.89 -17.31 40.69
C ARG A 647 -8.38 -17.53 40.88
N VAL A 648 -9.08 -17.83 39.80
CA VAL A 648 -10.54 -18.02 39.80
C VAL A 648 -10.85 -19.40 39.23
N SER A 649 -11.42 -20.29 40.04
CA SER A 649 -11.70 -21.67 39.63
C SER A 649 -13.20 -21.97 39.69
N ILE A 650 -13.75 -22.48 38.60
CA ILE A 650 -15.18 -22.68 38.41
C ILE A 650 -15.48 -24.17 38.27
N LYS A 651 -16.49 -24.62 39.01
CA LYS A 651 -17.08 -25.95 38.87
C LYS A 651 -18.41 -25.81 38.12
N ILE A 652 -18.49 -26.44 36.96
CA ILE A 652 -19.62 -26.36 36.04
C ILE A 652 -20.64 -27.43 36.42
N LYS A 653 -21.93 -27.10 36.29
CA LYS A 653 -23.02 -28.01 36.60
C LYS A 653 -22.98 -29.23 35.66
N GLN A 654 -23.05 -30.43 36.24
CA GLN A 654 -23.04 -31.71 35.53
C GLN A 654 -24.18 -32.58 36.06
N ALA A 655 -25.30 -32.65 35.35
CA ALA A 655 -26.51 -33.36 35.80
C ALA A 655 -26.47 -34.87 35.50
N ASP A 656 -25.78 -35.28 34.44
CA ASP A 656 -25.65 -36.68 34.02
C ASP A 656 -24.24 -37.00 33.50
N GLU A 657 -23.96 -38.30 33.27
CA GLU A 657 -22.67 -38.78 32.78
C GLU A 657 -22.30 -38.21 31.41
N ILE A 658 -23.31 -37.91 30.56
CA ILE A 658 -23.09 -37.30 29.25
C ILE A 658 -22.55 -35.88 29.44
N GLU A 659 -23.18 -35.07 30.30
CA GLU A 659 -22.70 -33.72 30.63
C GLU A 659 -21.31 -33.75 31.27
N GLN A 660 -20.99 -34.74 32.11
CA GLN A 660 -19.63 -34.90 32.65
C GLN A 660 -18.59 -35.06 31.53
N ILE A 661 -18.88 -35.89 30.53
CA ILE A 661 -18.00 -36.10 29.37
C ILE A 661 -17.93 -34.84 28.51
N LEU A 662 -19.07 -34.18 28.26
CA LEU A 662 -19.13 -32.97 27.44
C LEU A 662 -18.36 -31.81 28.09
N VAL A 663 -18.53 -31.58 29.39
CA VAL A 663 -17.77 -30.58 30.15
C VAL A 663 -16.28 -30.90 30.12
N HIS A 664 -15.90 -32.17 30.28
CA HIS A 664 -14.49 -32.56 30.15
C HIS A 664 -13.92 -32.29 28.75
N GLN A 665 -14.67 -32.59 27.68
CA GLN A 665 -14.24 -32.30 26.31
C GLN A 665 -14.17 -30.80 26.03
N PHE A 666 -15.16 -30.04 26.49
CA PHE A 666 -15.26 -28.59 26.34
C PHE A 666 -14.10 -27.88 27.04
N THR A 667 -13.84 -28.19 28.30
CA THR A 667 -12.73 -27.62 29.07
C THR A 667 -11.37 -28.03 28.50
N ARG A 668 -11.23 -29.27 27.99
CA ARG A 668 -10.02 -29.69 27.28
C ARG A 668 -9.81 -28.91 25.97
N PHE A 669 -10.87 -28.63 25.23
CA PHE A 669 -10.82 -27.82 24.01
C PHE A 669 -10.37 -26.38 24.29
N LEU A 670 -10.89 -25.76 25.35
CA LEU A 670 -10.51 -24.41 25.76
C LEU A 670 -9.06 -24.35 26.24
N THR A 671 -8.64 -25.30 27.09
CA THR A 671 -7.27 -25.34 27.63
C THR A 671 -6.21 -25.58 26.55
N GLN A 672 -6.52 -26.34 25.48
CA GLN A 672 -5.64 -26.46 24.30
C GLN A 672 -5.41 -25.15 23.56
N ARG A 673 -6.31 -24.18 23.70
CA ARG A 673 -6.24 -22.85 23.08
C ARG A 673 -5.97 -21.76 24.10
N ALA A 674 -5.46 -22.10 25.28
CA ALA A 674 -5.22 -21.13 26.35
C ALA A 674 -4.31 -19.97 25.94
N GLU A 675 -3.43 -20.15 24.93
CA GLU A 675 -2.62 -19.04 24.39
C GLU A 675 -3.45 -17.94 23.71
N ASN A 676 -4.64 -18.27 23.19
CA ASN A 676 -5.58 -17.30 22.64
C ASN A 676 -6.50 -16.69 23.71
N PHE A 677 -6.61 -17.32 24.88
CA PHE A 677 -7.42 -16.85 26.00
C PHE A 677 -6.50 -16.25 27.07
N PHE A 678 -6.28 -14.94 27.00
CA PHE A 678 -5.29 -14.18 27.78
C PHE A 678 -5.20 -14.54 29.27
N ILE A 679 -6.32 -14.87 29.93
CA ILE A 679 -6.36 -15.16 31.38
C ILE A 679 -6.63 -16.63 31.73
N LEU A 680 -6.68 -17.54 30.76
CA LEU A 680 -7.05 -18.95 31.00
C LEU A 680 -5.85 -19.78 31.49
N ARG A 681 -6.05 -20.55 32.57
CA ARG A 681 -5.04 -21.49 33.09
C ARG A 681 -5.09 -22.79 32.29
N ARG A 682 -3.92 -23.28 31.83
CA ARG A 682 -3.79 -24.52 31.03
C ARG A 682 -4.29 -25.77 31.74
N VAL A 683 -4.16 -25.80 33.07
CA VAL A 683 -4.62 -26.91 33.90
C VAL A 683 -5.56 -26.31 34.94
N PRO A 684 -6.74 -26.88 35.20
CA PRO A 684 -7.58 -26.43 36.30
C PRO A 684 -7.03 -26.91 37.66
N ILE A 685 -7.49 -26.29 38.75
CA ILE A 685 -7.20 -26.79 40.10
C ILE A 685 -7.97 -28.09 40.35
N LYS A 686 -7.41 -28.98 41.17
CA LYS A 686 -8.09 -30.21 41.61
C LYS A 686 -9.47 -29.89 42.21
N GLY A 687 -10.50 -30.55 41.70
CA GLY A 687 -11.88 -30.38 42.16
C GLY A 687 -12.69 -29.29 41.45
N TYR A 688 -12.10 -28.63 40.45
CA TYR A 688 -12.74 -27.64 39.57
C TYR A 688 -12.51 -28.02 38.11
N ASP A 689 -13.39 -27.57 37.22
CA ASP A 689 -13.36 -27.95 35.80
C ASP A 689 -12.53 -26.96 34.96
N ILE A 690 -12.55 -25.68 35.33
CA ILE A 690 -11.79 -24.63 34.65
C ILE A 690 -11.21 -23.65 35.66
N SER A 691 -10.03 -23.11 35.37
CA SER A 691 -9.39 -22.08 36.19
C SER A 691 -8.86 -20.94 35.32
N PHE A 692 -9.00 -19.72 35.81
CA PHE A 692 -8.44 -18.50 35.25
C PHE A 692 -7.38 -17.94 36.20
N LEU A 693 -6.35 -17.32 35.63
CA LEU A 693 -5.27 -16.66 36.36
C LEU A 693 -5.15 -15.22 35.86
N ILE A 694 -5.57 -14.28 36.70
CA ILE A 694 -5.46 -12.84 36.46
C ILE A 694 -4.20 -12.36 37.16
N THR A 695 -3.38 -11.56 36.49
CA THR A 695 -2.12 -11.02 37.02
C THR A 695 -2.16 -9.50 36.91
N ASN A 696 -1.26 -8.80 37.60
CA ASN A 696 -1.14 -7.34 37.50
C ASN A 696 -0.94 -6.88 36.04
N PHE A 697 -0.20 -7.64 35.23
CA PHE A 697 -0.05 -7.37 33.78
C PHE A 697 -1.39 -7.33 33.03
N HIS A 698 -2.33 -8.21 33.38
CA HIS A 698 -3.67 -8.20 32.76
C HIS A 698 -4.45 -6.94 33.15
N THR A 699 -4.33 -6.46 34.39
CA THR A 699 -4.98 -5.23 34.83
C THR A 699 -4.33 -3.95 34.30
N GLU A 700 -3.07 -4.00 33.87
CA GLU A 700 -2.40 -2.91 33.15
C GLU A 700 -2.87 -2.80 31.70
N GLN A 701 -3.17 -3.94 31.06
CA GLN A 701 -3.58 -3.98 29.65
C GLN A 701 -5.10 -3.88 29.45
N MET A 702 -5.90 -4.33 30.42
CA MET A 702 -7.35 -4.42 30.31
C MET A 702 -8.04 -3.76 31.50
N LEU A 703 -9.21 -3.16 31.25
CA LEU A 703 -10.05 -2.61 32.31
C LEU A 703 -10.55 -3.74 33.22
N LYS A 704 -10.43 -3.52 34.53
CA LYS A 704 -10.91 -4.44 35.57
C LYS A 704 -12.35 -4.91 35.33
N ASP A 705 -13.25 -3.99 35.00
CA ASP A 705 -14.66 -4.33 34.77
C ASP A 705 -14.84 -5.25 33.56
N LYS A 706 -13.98 -5.15 32.54
CA LYS A 706 -14.02 -6.03 31.36
C LYS A 706 -13.54 -7.45 31.68
N LEU A 707 -12.57 -7.61 32.56
CA LEU A 707 -12.15 -8.92 33.05
C LEU A 707 -13.26 -9.59 33.87
N VAL A 708 -13.95 -8.81 34.71
CA VAL A 708 -15.09 -9.31 35.48
C VAL A 708 -16.25 -9.66 34.55
N ASP A 709 -16.59 -8.80 33.59
CA ASP A 709 -17.64 -9.05 32.60
C ASP A 709 -17.37 -10.35 31.83
N PHE A 710 -16.13 -10.57 31.37
CA PHE A 710 -15.76 -11.80 30.66
C PHE A 710 -16.01 -13.07 31.49
N ILE A 711 -15.65 -13.08 32.78
CA ILE A 711 -15.88 -14.24 33.64
C ILE A 711 -17.38 -14.47 33.87
N ILE A 712 -18.15 -13.39 34.03
CA ILE A 712 -19.60 -13.49 34.22
C ILE A 712 -20.28 -14.00 32.94
N GLU A 713 -19.93 -13.44 31.78
CA GLU A 713 -20.43 -13.87 30.47
C GLU A 713 -20.09 -15.34 30.22
N PHE A 714 -18.85 -15.76 30.50
CA PHE A 714 -18.47 -17.17 30.43
C PHE A 714 -19.34 -18.07 31.31
N MET A 715 -19.65 -17.65 32.54
CA MET A 715 -20.54 -18.41 33.43
C MET A 715 -22.00 -18.43 32.97
N GLU A 716 -22.47 -17.39 32.27
CA GLU A 716 -23.82 -17.33 31.69
C GLU A 716 -23.96 -18.24 30.47
N GLU A 717 -22.92 -18.29 29.62
CA GLU A 717 -22.97 -18.99 28.33
C GLU A 717 -22.62 -20.46 28.41
N VAL A 718 -21.77 -20.87 29.36
CA VAL A 718 -21.30 -22.26 29.51
C VAL A 718 -22.45 -23.26 29.61
N ASP A 719 -23.47 -22.96 30.42
CA ASP A 719 -24.59 -23.89 30.60
C ASP A 719 -25.38 -24.07 29.30
N LYS A 720 -25.50 -23.00 28.51
CA LYS A 720 -26.18 -23.02 27.20
C LYS A 720 -25.36 -23.81 26.19
N GLU A 721 -24.06 -23.59 26.13
CA GLU A 721 -23.16 -24.26 25.17
C GLU A 721 -23.11 -25.79 25.44
N ILE A 722 -22.99 -26.20 26.71
CA ILE A 722 -23.03 -27.62 27.08
C ILE A 722 -24.40 -28.24 26.72
N SER A 723 -25.49 -27.50 26.93
CA SER A 723 -26.84 -27.96 26.56
C SER A 723 -27.00 -28.12 25.04
N GLU A 724 -26.46 -27.19 24.25
CA GLU A 724 -26.46 -27.26 22.79
C GLU A 724 -25.61 -28.43 22.28
N MET A 725 -24.41 -28.64 22.85
CA MET A 725 -23.55 -29.79 22.54
C MET A 725 -24.28 -31.12 22.84
N LYS A 726 -25.02 -31.18 23.95
CA LYS A 726 -25.81 -32.36 24.31
C LYS A 726 -26.95 -32.61 23.33
N LEU A 727 -27.67 -31.56 22.91
CA LEU A 727 -28.72 -31.68 21.90
C LEU A 727 -28.15 -32.18 20.56
N PHE A 728 -27.01 -31.64 20.13
CA PHE A 728 -26.33 -32.08 18.91
C PHE A 728 -25.88 -33.54 18.99
N LEU A 729 -25.30 -33.95 20.12
CA LEU A 729 -24.91 -35.32 20.38
C LEU A 729 -26.12 -36.27 20.28
N ASN A 730 -27.23 -35.91 20.92
CA ASN A 730 -28.46 -36.71 20.89
C ASN A 730 -29.07 -36.80 19.49
N ALA A 731 -29.09 -35.70 18.74
CA ALA A 731 -29.56 -35.69 17.35
C ALA A 731 -28.69 -36.60 16.47
N ARG A 732 -27.37 -36.51 16.60
CA ARG A 732 -26.43 -37.35 15.85
C ARG A 732 -26.54 -38.82 16.25
N ALA A 733 -26.69 -39.12 17.54
CA ALA A 733 -26.92 -40.48 18.02
C ALA A 733 -28.20 -41.08 17.43
N ARG A 734 -29.28 -40.28 17.30
CA ARG A 734 -30.52 -40.72 16.64
C ARG A 734 -30.31 -41.05 15.17
N VAL A 735 -29.64 -40.18 14.42
CA VAL A 735 -29.32 -40.44 13.00
C VAL A 735 -28.44 -41.68 12.82
N ILE A 736 -27.45 -41.88 13.70
CA ILE A 736 -26.61 -43.08 13.68
C ILE A 736 -27.45 -44.32 14.02
N ALA A 737 -28.35 -44.23 15.00
CA ALA A 737 -29.23 -45.34 15.34
C ALA A 737 -30.18 -45.69 14.19
N GLU A 738 -30.80 -44.70 13.54
CA GLU A 738 -31.66 -44.90 12.37
C GLU A 738 -30.89 -45.53 11.22
N SER A 739 -29.71 -45.00 10.86
CA SER A 739 -28.87 -45.55 9.80
C SER A 739 -28.32 -46.95 10.12
N TYR A 740 -28.04 -47.25 11.39
CA TYR A 740 -27.61 -48.57 11.82
C TYR A 740 -28.75 -49.59 11.83
N LEU A 741 -29.99 -49.16 12.06
CA LEU A 741 -31.18 -50.00 12.06
C LEU A 741 -31.78 -50.20 10.65
N THR A 742 -31.50 -49.31 9.70
CA THR A 742 -32.00 -49.41 8.30
C THR A 742 -31.68 -50.75 7.59
N PRO A 743 -30.55 -51.42 7.84
CA PRO A 743 -30.26 -52.75 7.27
C PRO A 743 -31.00 -53.91 7.95
N PHE A 744 -31.67 -53.66 9.09
CA PHE A 744 -32.38 -54.66 9.89
C PHE A 744 -33.91 -54.56 9.76
N ASP A 745 -34.41 -53.51 9.12
CA ASP A 745 -35.79 -53.37 8.59
C ASP A 745 -35.84 -53.86 7.13
#